data_AF-A0A8H5SBV1-F1
#
_entry.id   AF-A0A8H5SBV1-F1
#
_cell.length_a   1.000
_cell.length_b   1.000
_cell.length_c   1.000
_cell.angle_alpha   90.00
_cell.angle_beta   90.00
_cell.angle_gamma   90.00
#
_symmetry.space_group_name_H-M   'P 1'
#
loop_
_entity.id
_entity.type
_entity.pdbx_description
1 polymer ?
#
loop_
_entity_poly.entity_id
_entity_poly.type
_entity_poly.pdbx_seq_one_letter_code
_entity_poly.pdbx_strand_id
1 'polypeptide(L)'
;MLTLNSVLVEDSWINDQVSTHDISELEGCAIAVDATYYLSQLLETPPAHEPLLSALGGLTGVEAHINQNLDLWAKSEIVPFFVFDGQPVTGQDDITLDRGLKANKKTDEAWNLYSQGAAEEAVTTFGTSPGAFRIQNLYPLLQTVLKNRGLHFLVAPYTACAQLAYFEMIDSDQCSGVMGSQELLLYPVKDSVIRAFDWEAKTVSAISKKKVMRSLTPTASEPRFIDSFLMAGTSFLPPFPALLESSIYSDYNISTAANLLRTAENSVATACASFNDILQSKDSGWLDKYRKARMVVHHFVYIAESGEIRVNDYEHLTSDNHEYLGLQLPAELFHYLNTGLIGPRLLGNITHGQLLIQPTLDGVASDEYKKLITDRIVPIKEQALSLLIPRLHRGIQHKNIKVRVWFDPKYSYTINHRSVNPPPSQRVASWSVKDEDLRAFFPDDFAGPVSLEVLSLVNSDFVAKTFPKERPIKGIDSTDMVTSVAIWRFLHLRGYANDEHKLTPWGNALANTLLILQDAKENHPDVTGLPEAALVAFELIRNGLLTGRHTEGQAGLPRKGSYEEKATLVLISECASLLKLRHQVYGYTGPLNKNLLSFWSLASAVREADRDLVEAIVASMFLYGQSKRERDDQLEISRRLPFHQEPDIGLGIAVRTFFDDDEAGGDQEARLQRLEEFPKTFVPYAESLTKDFRVVRDFIDALVKGVKMLGTDELRAEDKDAWTKAQAYLEARPF
;
A
#
# COMPACT_ATOMS: atom_id res chain seq x y z
N MET A 1 29.77 10.68 -8.75
CA MET A 1 28.40 10.35 -9.22
C MET A 1 27.45 11.15 -8.37
N LEU A 2 26.56 11.91 -9.02
CA LEU A 2 25.61 12.80 -8.38
C LEU A 2 24.75 12.01 -7.38
N THR A 3 24.71 12.46 -6.14
CA THR A 3 23.77 12.02 -5.11
C THR A 3 22.35 12.40 -5.53
N LEU A 4 21.70 11.50 -6.28
CA LEU A 4 20.26 11.44 -6.36
C LEU A 4 19.75 11.17 -4.94
N ASN A 5 18.80 11.97 -4.47
CA ASN A 5 18.11 11.68 -3.21
C ASN A 5 17.34 10.36 -3.40
N SER A 6 17.86 9.27 -2.83
CA SER A 6 17.23 7.96 -2.82
C SER A 6 15.97 7.96 -1.93
N VAL A 7 15.01 7.11 -2.24
CA VAL A 7 13.86 6.75 -1.40
C VAL A 7 14.34 6.28 -0.03
N LEU A 8 15.48 5.61 -0.02
CA LEU A 8 16.19 5.21 1.19
C LEU A 8 17.12 6.33 1.64
N VAL A 9 16.90 6.88 2.83
CA VAL A 9 17.88 7.80 3.44
C VAL A 9 19.05 6.96 3.93
N GLU A 10 20.17 7.05 3.25
CA GLU A 10 21.38 6.30 3.58
C GLU A 10 22.51 7.22 4.06
N ASP A 11 23.36 6.69 4.93
CA ASP A 11 24.48 7.42 5.48
C ASP A 11 25.61 7.54 4.44
N SER A 12 25.99 8.78 4.15
CA SER A 12 27.00 9.12 3.15
C SER A 12 28.37 8.52 3.49
N TRP A 13 28.77 8.53 4.76
CA TRP A 13 30.07 8.03 5.20
C TRP A 13 30.15 6.49 5.09
N ILE A 14 29.05 5.78 5.37
CA ILE A 14 28.97 4.33 5.18
C ILE A 14 29.08 3.97 3.70
N ASN A 15 28.44 4.75 2.81
CA ASN A 15 28.52 4.55 1.36
C ASN A 15 29.96 4.68 0.83
N ASP A 16 30.80 5.54 1.43
CA ASP A 16 32.22 5.64 1.07
C ASP A 16 33.04 4.39 1.43
N GLN A 17 32.49 3.46 2.22
CA GLN A 17 33.17 2.22 2.62
C GLN A 17 32.93 1.04 1.67
N VAL A 18 32.08 1.21 0.65
CA VAL A 18 31.72 0.20 -0.33
C VAL A 18 32.96 -0.39 -1.00
N SER A 19 32.92 -1.70 -1.19
CA SER A 19 33.92 -2.46 -1.95
C SER A 19 33.25 -3.23 -3.07
N THR A 20 33.96 -3.39 -4.18
CA THR A 20 33.47 -4.09 -5.38
C THR A 20 34.17 -5.43 -5.51
N HIS A 21 33.40 -6.46 -5.84
CA HIS A 21 33.82 -7.86 -6.02
C HIS A 21 33.26 -8.40 -7.35
N ASP A 22 33.72 -9.56 -7.78
CA ASP A 22 33.24 -10.20 -9.02
C ASP A 22 31.91 -10.91 -8.78
N ILE A 23 30.95 -10.80 -9.70
CA ILE A 23 29.65 -11.49 -9.59
C ILE A 23 29.82 -13.02 -9.59
N SER A 24 30.86 -13.56 -10.25
CA SER A 24 31.12 -15.00 -10.30
C SER A 24 31.36 -15.63 -8.92
N GLU A 25 31.69 -14.84 -7.90
CA GLU A 25 31.77 -15.32 -6.52
C GLU A 25 30.41 -15.74 -5.93
N LEU A 26 29.30 -15.33 -6.57
CA LEU A 26 27.93 -15.59 -6.14
C LEU A 26 27.18 -16.55 -7.09
N GLU A 27 27.85 -17.10 -8.11
CA GLU A 27 27.26 -18.03 -9.07
C GLU A 27 26.79 -19.31 -8.35
N GLY A 28 25.53 -19.70 -8.58
CA GLY A 28 24.90 -20.84 -7.90
C GLY A 28 24.44 -20.56 -6.47
N CYS A 29 24.58 -19.33 -5.97
CA CYS A 29 24.14 -18.94 -4.64
C CYS A 29 22.70 -18.41 -4.63
N ALA A 30 22.04 -18.56 -3.47
CA ALA A 30 20.83 -17.84 -3.15
C ALA A 30 21.17 -16.59 -2.33
N ILE A 31 20.61 -15.43 -2.68
CA ILE A 31 20.83 -14.18 -1.95
C ILE A 31 19.51 -13.76 -1.33
N ALA A 32 19.47 -13.53 -0.03
CA ALA A 32 18.29 -13.01 0.63
C ALA A 32 18.20 -11.49 0.44
N VAL A 33 17.09 -11.00 -0.09
CA VAL A 33 16.94 -9.63 -0.58
C VAL A 33 15.84 -8.90 0.16
N ASP A 34 16.16 -7.74 0.74
CA ASP A 34 15.17 -6.80 1.26
C ASP A 34 14.30 -6.26 0.11
N ALA A 35 13.00 -6.56 0.15
CA ALA A 35 12.08 -6.21 -0.93
C ALA A 35 11.86 -4.69 -1.06
N THR A 36 11.81 -3.94 0.06
CA THR A 36 11.73 -2.46 0.02
C THR A 36 12.98 -1.92 -0.66
N TYR A 37 14.15 -2.44 -0.28
CA TYR A 37 15.42 -2.01 -0.84
C TYR A 37 15.50 -2.27 -2.35
N TYR A 38 15.17 -3.49 -2.78
CA TYR A 38 15.15 -3.86 -4.19
C TYR A 38 14.25 -2.97 -5.04
N LEU A 39 13.01 -2.75 -4.60
CA LEU A 39 12.05 -1.91 -5.31
C LEU A 39 12.54 -0.45 -5.37
N SER A 40 13.15 0.05 -4.29
CA SER A 40 13.74 1.40 -4.26
C SER A 40 14.83 1.54 -5.32
N GLN A 41 15.79 0.61 -5.33
CA GLN A 41 16.87 0.64 -6.32
C GLN A 41 16.38 0.53 -7.75
N LEU A 42 15.40 -0.33 -8.00
CA LEU A 42 14.81 -0.49 -9.33
C LEU A 42 14.21 0.83 -9.83
N LEU A 43 13.44 1.53 -8.98
CA LEU A 43 12.78 2.79 -9.33
C LEU A 43 13.72 4.01 -9.39
N GLU A 44 14.91 3.90 -8.83
CA GLU A 44 15.94 4.95 -8.86
C GLU A 44 16.92 4.79 -10.04
N THR A 45 16.97 3.61 -10.65
CA THR A 45 17.99 3.28 -11.66
C THR A 45 17.37 3.18 -13.06
N PRO A 46 17.95 3.82 -14.09
CA PRO A 46 17.54 3.63 -15.48
C PRO A 46 17.65 2.15 -15.92
N PRO A 47 16.78 1.64 -16.79
CA PRO A 47 15.69 2.32 -17.48
C PRO A 47 14.37 2.36 -16.69
N ALA A 48 14.31 1.75 -15.51
CA ALA A 48 13.09 1.60 -14.70
C ALA A 48 12.78 2.84 -13.82
N HIS A 49 13.55 3.92 -13.99
CA HIS A 49 13.36 5.15 -13.26
C HIS A 49 12.06 5.85 -13.66
N GLU A 50 11.19 6.09 -12.68
CA GLU A 50 9.83 6.60 -12.89
C GLU A 50 9.63 7.93 -12.13
N PRO A 51 10.06 9.06 -12.72
CA PRO A 51 10.10 10.34 -12.02
C PRO A 51 8.71 10.90 -11.68
N LEU A 52 7.66 10.44 -12.37
CA LEU A 52 6.29 10.93 -12.20
C LEU A 52 5.41 10.04 -11.30
N LEU A 53 5.99 9.04 -10.64
CA LEU A 53 5.26 8.13 -9.75
C LEU A 53 4.42 8.89 -8.71
N SER A 54 4.99 9.91 -8.07
CA SER A 54 4.28 10.73 -7.08
C SER A 54 3.20 11.65 -7.69
N ALA A 55 3.23 11.88 -9.00
CA ALA A 55 2.25 12.71 -9.70
C ALA A 55 1.08 11.90 -10.27
N LEU A 56 1.23 10.58 -10.40
CA LEU A 56 0.25 9.68 -11.02
C LEU A 56 -0.40 8.70 -10.03
N GLY A 57 0.21 8.48 -8.87
CA GLY A 57 -0.31 7.52 -7.87
C GLY A 57 -0.18 6.05 -8.26
N GLY A 58 0.55 5.75 -9.34
CA GLY A 58 0.76 4.39 -9.84
C GLY A 58 1.83 4.35 -10.94
N LEU A 59 2.15 3.13 -11.39
CA LEU A 59 3.24 2.87 -12.33
C LEU A 59 2.72 2.23 -13.63
N THR A 60 3.14 2.78 -14.76
CA THR A 60 2.96 2.18 -16.08
C THR A 60 4.22 1.41 -16.48
N GLY A 61 4.25 0.09 -16.26
CA GLY A 61 5.33 -0.78 -16.79
C GLY A 61 6.35 -1.33 -15.78
N VAL A 62 6.25 -0.99 -14.48
CA VAL A 62 7.16 -1.52 -13.44
C VAL A 62 7.21 -3.05 -13.41
N GLU A 63 6.10 -3.72 -13.69
CA GLU A 63 6.05 -5.19 -13.75
C GLU A 63 7.04 -5.75 -14.78
N ALA A 64 7.12 -5.15 -15.97
CA ALA A 64 8.03 -5.58 -17.00
C ALA A 64 9.49 -5.30 -16.61
N HIS A 65 9.78 -4.19 -15.93
CA HIS A 65 11.12 -3.92 -15.40
C HIS A 65 11.55 -4.89 -14.30
N ILE A 66 10.64 -5.26 -13.39
CA ILE A 66 10.88 -6.33 -12.40
C ILE A 66 11.22 -7.63 -13.14
N ASN A 67 10.41 -8.01 -14.13
CA ASN A 67 10.64 -9.22 -14.92
C ASN A 67 12.00 -9.20 -15.62
N GLN A 68 12.32 -8.12 -16.35
CA GLN A 68 13.61 -7.95 -17.03
C GLN A 68 14.79 -8.01 -16.06
N ASN A 69 14.66 -7.39 -14.88
CA ASN A 69 15.71 -7.41 -13.88
C ASN A 69 15.91 -8.82 -13.32
N LEU A 70 14.86 -9.52 -12.91
CA LEU A 70 14.93 -10.91 -12.43
C LEU A 70 15.46 -11.88 -13.51
N ASP A 71 15.32 -11.57 -14.80
CA ASP A 71 15.98 -12.33 -15.87
C ASP A 71 17.51 -12.20 -15.82
N LEU A 72 18.06 -11.07 -15.36
CA LEU A 72 19.50 -10.87 -15.16
C LEU A 72 20.03 -11.71 -14.00
N TRP A 73 19.25 -11.83 -12.91
CA TRP A 73 19.55 -12.72 -11.80
C TRP A 73 19.64 -14.17 -12.27
N ALA A 74 18.62 -14.64 -12.99
CA ALA A 74 18.58 -15.99 -13.55
C ALA A 74 19.73 -16.27 -14.53
N LYS A 75 20.07 -15.30 -15.40
CA LYS A 75 21.21 -15.41 -16.33
C LYS A 75 22.57 -15.51 -15.64
N SER A 76 22.68 -14.98 -14.43
CA SER A 76 23.90 -15.03 -13.61
C SER A 76 23.92 -16.23 -12.68
N GLU A 77 22.94 -17.13 -12.79
CA GLU A 77 22.74 -18.29 -11.92
C GLU A 77 22.64 -17.93 -10.44
N ILE A 78 22.05 -16.77 -10.13
CA ILE A 78 21.80 -16.30 -8.75
C ILE A 78 20.30 -16.37 -8.47
N VAL A 79 19.93 -16.97 -7.33
CA VAL A 79 18.52 -17.10 -6.92
C VAL A 79 18.19 -16.02 -5.87
N PRO A 80 17.32 -15.05 -6.18
CA PRO A 80 16.88 -14.09 -5.17
C PRO A 80 15.82 -14.72 -4.25
N PHE A 81 16.02 -14.62 -2.94
CA PHE A 81 15.04 -14.96 -1.91
C PHE A 81 14.52 -13.69 -1.24
N PHE A 82 13.33 -13.24 -1.63
CA PHE A 82 12.82 -11.94 -1.17
C PHE A 82 12.24 -12.00 0.24
N VAL A 83 12.63 -11.02 1.05
CA VAL A 83 12.10 -10.77 2.39
C VAL A 83 11.37 -9.43 2.39
N PHE A 84 10.06 -9.47 2.66
CA PHE A 84 9.20 -8.29 2.74
C PHE A 84 9.08 -7.80 4.18
N ASP A 85 8.94 -6.49 4.37
CA ASP A 85 8.54 -5.93 5.65
C ASP A 85 7.12 -6.38 6.02
N GLY A 86 6.93 -6.70 7.30
CA GLY A 86 5.65 -6.92 7.95
C GLY A 86 5.18 -5.68 8.70
N GLN A 87 4.97 -5.81 10.01
CA GLN A 87 4.47 -4.72 10.85
C GLN A 87 5.55 -3.66 11.12
N PRO A 88 5.18 -2.38 11.27
CA PRO A 88 6.14 -1.36 11.66
C PRO A 88 6.68 -1.63 13.06
N VAL A 89 7.94 -1.26 13.31
CA VAL A 89 8.51 -1.23 14.67
C VAL A 89 8.17 0.08 15.38
N THR A 90 8.34 0.12 16.71
CA THR A 90 8.11 1.35 17.49
C THR A 90 8.93 2.51 16.95
N GLY A 91 8.27 3.63 16.63
CA GLY A 91 8.86 4.84 16.08
C GLY A 91 8.85 4.96 14.55
N GLN A 92 8.69 3.86 13.82
CA GLN A 92 8.72 3.84 12.36
C GLN A 92 7.59 4.65 11.71
N ASP A 93 6.38 4.56 12.26
CA ASP A 93 5.22 5.30 11.75
C ASP A 93 5.40 6.83 11.87
N ASP A 94 5.95 7.31 12.98
CA ASP A 94 6.20 8.75 13.21
C ASP A 94 7.32 9.27 12.28
N ILE A 95 8.35 8.45 12.02
CA ILE A 95 9.41 8.80 11.06
C ILE A 95 8.88 8.81 9.63
N THR A 96 8.04 7.83 9.28
CA THR A 96 7.37 7.78 7.97
C THR A 96 6.50 9.01 7.76
N LEU A 97 5.79 9.46 8.80
CA LEU A 97 5.00 10.69 8.77
C LEU A 97 5.87 11.93 8.50
N ASP A 98 6.96 12.12 9.25
CA ASP A 98 7.86 13.26 9.06
C ASP A 98 8.48 13.27 7.64
N ARG A 99 8.93 12.11 7.16
CA ARG A 99 9.47 11.96 5.81
C ARG A 99 8.41 12.28 4.74
N GLY A 100 7.20 11.77 4.89
CA GLY A 100 6.09 12.04 3.97
C GLY A 100 5.74 13.53 3.90
N LEU A 101 5.67 14.21 5.05
CA LEU A 101 5.41 15.66 5.09
C LEU A 101 6.53 16.47 4.41
N LYS A 102 7.79 16.06 4.57
CA LYS A 102 8.93 16.70 3.89
C LYS A 102 8.90 16.44 2.38
N ALA A 103 8.56 15.22 1.96
CA ALA A 103 8.42 14.88 0.55
C ALA A 103 7.28 15.67 -0.10
N ASN A 104 6.14 15.82 0.58
CA ASN A 104 4.99 16.57 0.08
C ASN A 104 5.32 18.04 -0.20
N LYS A 105 6.16 18.68 0.63
CA LYS A 105 6.66 20.04 0.37
C LYS A 105 7.42 20.15 -0.94
N LYS A 106 8.27 19.17 -1.26
CA LYS A 106 9.01 19.14 -2.52
C LYS A 106 8.10 18.86 -3.72
N THR A 107 7.11 17.97 -3.56
CA THR A 107 6.13 17.75 -4.64
C THR A 107 5.26 18.97 -4.87
N ASP A 108 4.97 19.79 -3.85
CA ASP A 108 4.29 21.08 -4.02
C ASP A 108 5.12 22.07 -4.85
N GLU A 109 6.44 22.10 -4.66
CA GLU A 109 7.35 22.87 -5.52
C GLU A 109 7.30 22.38 -6.97
N ALA A 110 7.31 21.06 -7.20
CA ALA A 110 7.16 20.47 -8.53
C ALA A 110 5.81 20.84 -9.19
N TRP A 111 4.71 20.80 -8.43
CA TRP A 111 3.40 21.25 -8.91
C TRP A 111 3.37 22.73 -9.25
N ASN A 112 4.07 23.58 -8.49
CA ASN A 112 4.18 25.01 -8.79
C ASN A 112 4.95 25.24 -10.10
N LEU A 113 6.07 24.57 -10.30
CA LEU A 113 6.84 24.62 -11.57
C LEU A 113 5.99 24.18 -12.75
N TYR A 114 5.26 23.07 -12.61
CA TYR A 114 4.35 22.57 -13.64
C TYR A 114 3.26 23.61 -13.98
N SER A 115 2.68 24.27 -12.97
CA SER A 115 1.65 25.30 -13.16
C SER A 115 2.16 26.55 -13.90
N GLN A 116 3.47 26.82 -13.82
CA GLN A 116 4.14 27.95 -14.48
C GLN A 116 4.62 27.60 -15.90
N GLY A 117 4.41 26.38 -16.38
CA GLY A 117 4.84 25.92 -17.70
C GLY A 117 6.27 25.36 -17.75
N ALA A 118 6.97 25.24 -16.61
CA ALA A 118 8.31 24.67 -16.52
C ALA A 118 8.25 23.13 -16.36
N ALA A 119 7.74 22.44 -17.39
CA ALA A 119 7.44 21.01 -17.32
C ALA A 119 8.67 20.12 -17.06
N GLU A 120 9.81 20.37 -17.71
CA GLU A 120 11.03 19.57 -17.55
C GLU A 120 11.62 19.70 -16.14
N GLU A 121 11.63 20.91 -15.59
CA GLU A 121 12.07 21.18 -14.22
C GLU A 121 11.13 20.51 -13.20
N ALA A 122 9.82 20.54 -13.47
CA ALA A 122 8.82 19.86 -12.63
C ALA A 122 9.04 18.35 -12.59
N VAL A 123 9.23 17.69 -13.75
CA VAL A 123 9.53 16.25 -13.85
C VAL A 123 10.78 15.91 -13.06
N THR A 124 11.84 16.71 -13.21
CA THR A 124 13.09 16.53 -12.46
C THR A 124 12.86 16.65 -10.96
N THR A 125 12.04 17.61 -10.53
CA THR A 125 11.74 17.87 -9.11
C THR A 125 10.91 16.74 -8.50
N PHE A 126 9.93 16.20 -9.24
CA PHE A 126 9.20 14.99 -8.85
C PHE A 126 10.15 13.79 -8.70
N GLY A 127 11.04 13.56 -9.68
CA GLY A 127 12.00 12.45 -9.65
C GLY A 127 12.99 12.49 -8.48
N THR A 128 13.25 13.68 -7.91
CA THR A 128 14.10 13.85 -6.71
C THR A 128 13.33 13.78 -5.39
N SER A 129 12.04 13.47 -5.43
CA SER A 129 11.12 13.41 -4.29
C SER A 129 10.41 12.06 -4.14
N PRO A 130 11.10 10.92 -4.28
CA PRO A 130 10.42 9.64 -4.45
C PRO A 130 9.77 9.14 -3.14
N GLY A 131 10.17 9.68 -1.99
CA GLY A 131 9.59 9.36 -0.67
C GLY A 131 8.15 9.85 -0.43
N ALA A 132 7.54 10.57 -1.38
CA ALA A 132 6.10 10.89 -1.32
C ALA A 132 5.23 9.65 -1.61
N PHE A 133 5.71 8.77 -2.50
CA PHE A 133 5.04 7.51 -2.79
C PHE A 133 5.54 6.39 -1.86
N ARG A 134 4.61 5.55 -1.39
CA ARG A 134 4.92 4.44 -0.49
C ARG A 134 5.25 3.19 -1.29
N ILE A 135 6.52 2.79 -1.29
CA ILE A 135 6.99 1.61 -2.03
C ILE A 135 6.26 0.33 -1.62
N GLN A 136 5.82 0.22 -0.37
CA GLN A 136 5.08 -0.94 0.14
C GLN A 136 3.77 -1.18 -0.64
N ASN A 137 3.23 -0.16 -1.31
CA ASN A 137 2.05 -0.30 -2.18
C ASN A 137 2.33 -1.20 -3.40
N LEU A 138 3.61 -1.44 -3.74
CA LEU A 138 4.04 -2.33 -4.83
C LEU A 138 4.31 -3.77 -4.37
N TYR A 139 4.23 -4.06 -3.06
CA TYR A 139 4.42 -5.42 -2.55
C TYR A 139 3.46 -6.44 -3.19
N PRO A 140 2.14 -6.19 -3.29
CA PRO A 140 1.21 -7.02 -4.04
C PRO A 140 1.71 -7.46 -5.43
N LEU A 141 2.26 -6.49 -6.18
CA LEU A 141 2.74 -6.73 -7.53
C LEU A 141 4.00 -7.60 -7.53
N LEU A 142 5.00 -7.26 -6.71
CA LEU A 142 6.23 -8.04 -6.64
C LEU A 142 5.94 -9.48 -6.19
N GLN A 143 5.15 -9.68 -5.13
CA GLN A 143 4.75 -11.01 -4.69
C GLN A 143 4.05 -11.80 -5.80
N THR A 144 3.23 -11.12 -6.63
CA THR A 144 2.59 -11.71 -7.81
C THR A 144 3.60 -12.20 -8.83
N VAL A 145 4.54 -11.34 -9.22
CA VAL A 145 5.61 -11.71 -10.15
C VAL A 145 6.45 -12.87 -9.62
N LEU A 146 6.85 -12.83 -8.34
CA LEU A 146 7.65 -13.89 -7.72
C LEU A 146 6.94 -15.23 -7.73
N LYS A 147 5.66 -15.28 -7.32
CA LYS A 147 4.87 -16.51 -7.34
C LYS A 147 4.70 -17.05 -8.76
N ASN A 148 4.44 -16.19 -9.74
CA ASN A 148 4.29 -16.60 -11.15
C ASN A 148 5.59 -17.18 -11.73
N ARG A 149 6.75 -16.73 -11.22
CA ARG A 149 8.07 -17.26 -11.58
C ARG A 149 8.53 -18.45 -10.74
N GLY A 150 7.71 -18.90 -9.77
CA GLY A 150 8.10 -19.97 -8.84
C GLY A 150 9.20 -19.58 -7.86
N LEU A 151 9.42 -18.27 -7.65
CA LEU A 151 10.39 -17.77 -6.67
C LEU A 151 9.75 -17.70 -5.28
N HIS A 152 10.53 -18.09 -4.27
CA HIS A 152 10.12 -18.03 -2.88
C HIS A 152 10.25 -16.61 -2.32
N PHE A 153 9.35 -16.27 -1.40
CA PHE A 153 9.47 -15.08 -0.57
C PHE A 153 8.96 -15.37 0.84
N LEU A 154 9.31 -14.49 1.76
CA LEU A 154 8.87 -14.50 3.14
C LEU A 154 8.45 -13.08 3.54
N VAL A 155 7.37 -12.94 4.31
CA VAL A 155 7.02 -11.65 4.95
C VAL A 155 7.46 -11.72 6.41
N ALA A 156 8.39 -10.85 6.78
CA ALA A 156 8.94 -10.81 8.14
C ALA A 156 7.84 -10.42 9.15
N PRO A 157 7.99 -10.76 10.45
CA PRO A 157 7.02 -10.36 11.46
C PRO A 157 6.97 -8.83 11.61
N TYR A 158 8.15 -8.18 11.52
CA TYR A 158 8.32 -6.74 11.55
C TYR A 158 9.16 -6.24 10.37
N THR A 159 10.49 -6.14 10.49
CA THR A 159 11.34 -5.62 9.42
C THR A 159 12.05 -6.73 8.65
N ALA A 160 12.22 -6.54 7.34
CA ALA A 160 13.02 -7.43 6.50
C ALA A 160 14.47 -7.48 6.99
N CYS A 161 15.03 -6.33 7.40
CA CYS A 161 16.38 -6.25 7.95
C CYS A 161 16.62 -7.20 9.12
N ALA A 162 15.69 -7.30 10.07
CA ALA A 162 15.80 -8.20 11.22
C ALA A 162 15.80 -9.68 10.80
N GLN A 163 14.96 -10.04 9.83
CA GLN A 163 14.87 -11.40 9.33
C GLN A 163 16.08 -11.82 8.49
N LEU A 164 16.60 -10.93 7.65
CA LEU A 164 17.84 -11.14 6.90
C LEU A 164 19.03 -11.32 7.85
N ALA A 165 19.11 -10.49 8.89
CA ALA A 165 20.15 -10.63 9.90
C ALA A 165 20.04 -11.95 10.68
N TYR A 166 18.84 -12.49 10.88
CA TYR A 166 18.68 -13.83 11.46
C TYR A 166 19.33 -14.89 10.57
N PHE A 167 19.09 -14.88 9.25
CA PHE A 167 19.70 -15.85 8.34
C PHE A 167 21.23 -15.82 8.38
N GLU A 168 21.83 -14.62 8.40
CA GLU A 168 23.28 -14.43 8.58
C GLU A 168 23.78 -14.90 9.95
N MET A 169 23.03 -14.58 11.02
CA MET A 169 23.43 -14.92 12.38
C MET A 169 23.56 -16.44 12.58
N ILE A 170 22.73 -17.24 11.91
CA ILE A 170 22.74 -18.70 12.04
C ILE A 170 23.50 -19.43 10.94
N ASP A 171 24.09 -18.72 9.97
CA ASP A 171 24.66 -19.32 8.75
C ASP A 171 23.63 -20.21 8.03
N SER A 172 22.44 -19.66 7.78
CA SER A 172 21.32 -20.41 7.20
C SER A 172 21.67 -20.97 5.82
N ASP A 173 21.33 -22.24 5.59
CA ASP A 173 21.50 -22.88 4.28
C ASP A 173 20.55 -22.29 3.20
N GLN A 174 19.62 -21.41 3.58
CA GLN A 174 18.65 -20.80 2.66
C GLN A 174 19.25 -19.66 1.82
N CYS A 175 20.36 -19.06 2.26
CA CYS A 175 21.03 -17.99 1.52
C CYS A 175 22.52 -17.91 1.85
N SER A 176 23.32 -17.53 0.86
CA SER A 176 24.77 -17.35 0.99
C SER A 176 25.18 -15.88 1.20
N GLY A 177 24.22 -14.97 1.27
CA GLY A 177 24.46 -13.56 1.54
C GLY A 177 23.16 -12.76 1.61
N VAL A 178 23.26 -11.55 2.14
CA VAL A 178 22.12 -10.63 2.29
C VAL A 178 22.32 -9.34 1.50
N MET A 179 21.25 -8.89 0.85
CA MET A 179 21.16 -7.63 0.15
C MET A 179 20.09 -6.75 0.78
N GLY A 180 20.43 -5.50 1.09
CA GLY A 180 19.46 -4.58 1.68
C GLY A 180 20.04 -3.26 2.14
N SER A 181 19.23 -2.51 2.90
CA SER A 181 19.61 -1.18 3.40
C SER A 181 20.81 -1.22 4.35
N GLN A 182 21.45 -0.07 4.56
CA GLN A 182 22.55 0.02 5.53
C GLN A 182 22.11 -0.31 6.96
N GLU A 183 20.82 -0.22 7.28
CA GLU A 183 20.27 -0.54 8.61
C GLU A 183 20.49 -2.02 8.99
N LEU A 184 20.73 -2.91 8.02
CA LEU A 184 21.19 -4.28 8.29
C LEU A 184 22.44 -4.32 9.19
N LEU A 185 23.32 -3.32 9.09
CA LEU A 185 24.54 -3.24 9.91
C LEU A 185 24.24 -3.02 11.40
N LEU A 186 23.04 -2.56 11.77
CA LEU A 186 22.61 -2.47 13.17
C LEU A 186 22.46 -3.85 13.82
N TYR A 187 22.20 -4.88 13.01
CA TYR A 187 21.90 -6.24 13.45
C TYR A 187 23.12 -7.19 13.36
N PRO A 188 23.05 -8.41 13.91
CA PRO A 188 24.16 -9.38 13.93
C PRO A 188 24.50 -9.99 12.55
N VAL A 189 24.96 -9.18 11.60
CA VAL A 189 25.46 -9.63 10.28
C VAL A 189 26.95 -9.98 10.38
N LYS A 190 27.34 -11.19 9.93
CA LYS A 190 28.70 -11.72 10.09
C LYS A 190 29.68 -11.18 9.05
N ASP A 191 29.22 -11.03 7.82
CA ASP A 191 30.07 -10.72 6.67
C ASP A 191 29.80 -9.35 6.08
N SER A 192 29.28 -9.31 4.85
CA SER A 192 29.06 -8.09 4.09
C SER A 192 27.62 -8.00 3.62
N VAL A 193 27.07 -6.79 3.64
CA VAL A 193 25.77 -6.49 3.07
C VAL A 193 25.97 -6.13 1.61
N ILE A 194 25.37 -6.90 0.70
CA ILE A 194 25.33 -6.60 -0.73
C ILE A 194 24.48 -5.34 -0.94
N ARG A 195 24.96 -4.46 -1.79
CA ARG A 195 24.40 -3.14 -2.05
C ARG A 195 23.81 -3.05 -3.43
N ALA A 196 24.57 -3.39 -4.46
CA ALA A 196 24.08 -3.35 -5.83
C ALA A 196 24.83 -4.32 -6.73
N PHE A 197 24.13 -4.84 -7.73
CA PHE A 197 24.70 -5.59 -8.84
C PHE A 197 24.86 -4.68 -10.04
N ASP A 198 26.06 -4.64 -10.60
CA ASP A 198 26.32 -4.12 -11.94
C ASP A 198 26.46 -5.31 -12.89
N TRP A 199 25.33 -5.67 -13.51
CA TRP A 199 25.22 -6.82 -14.41
C TRP A 199 26.06 -6.66 -15.69
N GLU A 200 26.28 -5.42 -16.14
CA GLU A 200 27.07 -5.13 -17.34
C GLU A 200 28.57 -5.25 -17.05
N ALA A 201 29.03 -4.62 -15.96
CA ALA A 201 30.41 -4.72 -15.51
C ALA A 201 30.73 -6.10 -14.89
N LYS A 202 29.71 -6.93 -14.63
CA LYS A 202 29.81 -8.21 -13.91
C LYS A 202 30.40 -8.06 -12.51
N THR A 203 30.04 -6.99 -11.81
CA THR A 203 30.54 -6.73 -10.46
C THR A 203 29.42 -6.57 -9.44
N VAL A 204 29.70 -6.92 -8.19
CA VAL A 204 28.81 -6.74 -7.05
C VAL A 204 29.46 -5.81 -6.04
N SER A 205 28.69 -4.86 -5.53
CA SER A 205 29.14 -3.94 -4.49
C SER A 205 28.62 -4.39 -3.13
N ALA A 206 29.48 -4.34 -2.11
CA ALA A 206 29.16 -4.79 -0.76
C ALA A 206 29.87 -3.96 0.32
N ILE A 207 29.26 -3.91 1.50
CA ILE A 207 29.78 -3.23 2.69
C ILE A 207 30.04 -4.23 3.80
N SER A 208 31.29 -4.34 4.24
CA SER A 208 31.67 -5.21 5.38
C SER A 208 31.45 -4.49 6.71
N LYS A 209 30.60 -5.05 7.57
CA LYS A 209 30.34 -4.50 8.92
C LYS A 209 31.64 -4.38 9.73
N LYS A 210 32.48 -5.42 9.70
CA LYS A 210 33.78 -5.45 10.39
C LYS A 210 34.72 -4.33 9.92
N LYS A 211 34.78 -4.07 8.60
CA LYS A 211 35.61 -3.00 8.02
C LYS A 211 35.11 -1.63 8.47
N VAL A 212 33.80 -1.38 8.34
CA VAL A 212 33.15 -0.12 8.76
C VAL A 212 33.42 0.15 10.25
N MET A 213 33.22 -0.84 11.12
CA MET A 213 33.44 -0.69 12.56
C MET A 213 34.89 -0.35 12.92
N ARG A 214 35.87 -0.97 12.25
CA ARG A 214 37.30 -0.68 12.44
C ARG A 214 37.67 0.72 11.97
N SER A 215 37.09 1.18 10.87
CA SER A 215 37.31 2.53 10.35
C SER A 215 36.66 3.61 11.23
N LEU A 216 35.47 3.35 11.77
CA LEU A 216 34.70 4.32 12.54
C LEU A 216 35.16 4.45 14.01
N THR A 217 35.51 3.32 14.63
CA THR A 217 35.85 3.26 16.05
C THR A 217 37.23 2.65 16.26
N PRO A 218 38.16 3.30 17.01
CA PRO A 218 39.52 2.79 17.21
C PRO A 218 39.61 1.38 17.80
N THR A 219 38.57 0.94 18.51
CA THR A 219 38.48 -0.38 19.17
C THR A 219 37.52 -1.35 18.49
N ALA A 220 36.95 -1.00 17.32
CA ALA A 220 35.92 -1.78 16.65
C ALA A 220 34.77 -2.21 17.58
N SER A 221 34.31 -1.30 18.46
CA SER A 221 33.27 -1.59 19.46
C SER A 221 31.89 -1.60 18.81
N GLU A 222 31.25 -2.77 18.75
CA GLU A 222 29.91 -2.93 18.19
C GLU A 222 28.84 -2.13 18.94
N PRO A 223 28.79 -2.12 20.28
CA PRO A 223 27.85 -1.28 21.01
C PRO A 223 27.95 0.20 20.62
N ARG A 224 29.17 0.73 20.52
CA ARG A 224 29.41 2.13 20.12
C ARG A 224 29.04 2.39 18.66
N PHE A 225 29.31 1.43 17.77
CA PHE A 225 28.90 1.52 16.36
C PHE A 225 27.38 1.66 16.25
N ILE A 226 26.63 0.76 16.89
CA ILE A 226 25.16 0.79 16.88
C ILE A 226 24.65 2.10 17.49
N ASP A 227 25.26 2.60 18.58
CA ASP A 227 24.84 3.88 19.21
C ASP A 227 25.05 5.06 18.27
N SER A 228 26.22 5.10 17.62
CA SER A 228 26.56 6.17 16.68
C SER A 228 25.62 6.15 15.47
N PHE A 229 25.27 4.95 14.98
CA PHE A 229 24.37 4.81 13.85
C PHE A 229 22.94 5.23 14.21
N LEU A 230 22.42 4.76 15.35
CA LEU A 230 21.12 5.21 15.87
C LEU A 230 21.09 6.74 16.07
N MET A 231 22.17 7.34 16.59
CA MET A 231 22.27 8.80 16.73
C MET A 231 22.25 9.55 15.39
N ALA A 232 22.81 8.97 14.31
CA ALA A 232 22.76 9.56 12.97
C ALA A 232 21.34 9.55 12.37
N GLY A 233 20.47 8.66 12.86
CA GLY A 233 19.07 8.52 12.47
C GLY A 233 18.82 7.29 11.60
N THR A 234 17.62 6.75 11.70
CA THR A 234 17.16 5.53 11.01
C THR A 234 15.71 5.68 10.56
N SER A 235 15.14 4.64 9.96
CA SER A 235 13.73 4.51 9.58
C SER A 235 12.78 4.49 10.79
N PHE A 236 13.28 4.33 12.01
CA PHE A 236 12.47 4.29 13.25
C PHE A 236 12.99 5.18 14.40
N LEU A 237 14.06 5.94 14.19
CA LEU A 237 14.59 6.91 15.15
C LEU A 237 15.05 8.19 14.43
N PRO A 238 14.54 9.39 14.80
CA PRO A 238 15.05 10.62 14.21
C PRO A 238 16.50 10.87 14.61
N PRO A 239 17.31 11.57 13.78
CA PRO A 239 18.67 11.95 14.13
C PRO A 239 18.72 12.70 15.47
N PHE A 240 19.82 12.53 16.21
CA PHE A 240 20.04 13.25 17.46
C PHE A 240 19.98 14.76 17.21
N PRO A 241 19.10 15.54 17.90
CA PRO A 241 18.82 16.93 17.53
C PRO A 241 20.04 17.85 17.45
N ALA A 242 21.07 17.61 18.27
CA ALA A 242 22.30 18.42 18.24
C ALA A 242 23.12 18.22 16.95
N LEU A 243 23.02 17.06 16.29
CA LEU A 243 23.70 16.82 15.00
C LEU A 243 23.07 17.64 13.86
N LEU A 244 21.82 18.06 14.02
CA LEU A 244 21.09 18.87 13.05
C LEU A 244 21.34 20.37 13.20
N GLU A 245 22.12 20.80 14.19
CA GLU A 245 22.48 22.21 14.36
C GLU A 245 23.59 22.60 13.38
N SER A 246 23.23 23.35 12.33
CA SER A 246 24.17 23.85 11.32
C SER A 246 25.22 24.82 11.89
N SER A 247 24.96 25.40 13.06
CA SER A 247 25.93 26.22 13.81
C SER A 247 27.04 25.39 14.48
N ILE A 248 26.81 24.09 14.69
CA ILE A 248 27.74 23.18 15.37
C ILE A 248 28.40 22.25 14.35
N TYR A 249 27.62 21.68 13.43
CA TYR A 249 28.08 20.70 12.45
C TYR A 249 27.72 21.14 11.02
N SER A 250 28.67 21.00 10.09
CA SER A 250 28.44 21.31 8.68
C SER A 250 27.70 20.19 7.93
N ASP A 251 27.83 18.96 8.42
CA ASP A 251 27.16 17.78 7.88
C ASP A 251 26.89 16.79 9.03
N TYR A 252 25.84 15.97 8.88
CA TYR A 252 25.48 14.95 9.86
C TYR A 252 25.51 13.55 9.23
N ASN A 253 26.30 12.69 9.84
CA ASN A 253 26.46 11.28 9.46
C ASN A 253 26.98 10.51 10.69
N ILE A 254 27.13 9.19 10.54
CA ILE A 254 27.59 8.29 11.59
C ILE A 254 28.97 8.66 12.15
N SER A 255 29.88 9.21 11.32
CA SER A 255 31.21 9.63 11.76
C SER A 255 31.13 10.83 12.69
N THR A 256 30.30 11.83 12.36
CA THR A 256 30.03 12.97 13.24
C THR A 256 29.40 12.50 14.56
N ALA A 257 28.43 11.58 14.49
CA ALA A 257 27.80 10.99 15.68
C ALA A 257 28.80 10.23 16.56
N ALA A 258 29.67 9.41 15.96
CA ALA A 258 30.69 8.64 16.66
C ALA A 258 31.73 9.53 17.35
N ASN A 259 32.05 10.68 16.76
CA ASN A 259 32.95 11.68 17.34
C ASN A 259 32.30 12.40 18.53
N LEU A 260 31.03 12.81 18.41
CA LEU A 260 30.27 13.38 19.52
C LEU A 260 30.19 12.39 20.68
N LEU A 261 29.81 11.14 20.40
CA LEU A 261 29.68 10.09 21.41
C LEU A 261 31.01 9.81 22.13
N ARG A 262 32.15 9.92 21.42
CA ARG A 262 33.49 9.82 22.03
C ARG A 262 33.72 10.90 23.09
N THR A 263 33.28 12.13 22.83
CA THR A 263 33.41 13.26 23.78
C THR A 263 32.46 13.13 24.97
N ALA A 264 31.37 12.39 24.80
CA ALA A 264 30.39 12.07 25.84
C ALA A 264 30.68 10.74 26.57
N GLU A 265 31.96 10.36 26.68
CA GLU A 265 32.40 9.13 27.37
C GLU A 265 31.75 7.83 26.85
N ASN A 266 31.37 7.81 25.57
CA ASN A 266 30.61 6.74 24.92
C ASN A 266 29.22 6.47 25.53
N SER A 267 28.63 7.47 26.18
CA SER A 267 27.29 7.40 26.77
C SER A 267 26.34 8.36 26.06
N VAL A 268 25.31 7.80 25.42
CA VAL A 268 24.24 8.61 24.78
C VAL A 268 23.48 9.43 25.83
N ALA A 269 23.30 8.92 27.05
CA ALA A 269 22.67 9.67 28.13
C ALA A 269 23.51 10.90 28.54
N THR A 270 24.83 10.77 28.56
CA THR A 270 25.75 11.89 28.82
C THR A 270 25.68 12.90 27.69
N ALA A 271 25.66 12.44 26.42
CA ALA A 271 25.48 13.33 25.27
C ALA A 271 24.16 14.12 25.36
N CYS A 272 23.05 13.46 25.72
CA CYS A 272 21.78 14.13 25.94
C CYS A 272 21.85 15.16 27.07
N ALA A 273 22.55 14.88 28.16
CA ALA A 273 22.72 15.82 29.26
C ALA A 273 23.52 17.08 28.82
N SER A 274 24.55 16.90 27.99
CA SER A 274 25.36 18.00 27.45
C SER A 274 24.60 18.93 26.50
N PHE A 275 23.57 18.42 25.81
CA PHE A 275 22.74 19.18 24.86
C PHE A 275 21.27 19.25 25.31
N ASN A 276 21.03 19.32 26.63
CA ASN A 276 19.68 19.26 27.18
C ASN A 276 18.81 20.45 26.75
N ASP A 277 19.40 21.63 26.59
CA ASP A 277 18.72 22.83 26.08
C ASP A 277 18.15 22.61 24.66
N ILE A 278 18.95 22.04 23.76
CA ILE A 278 18.50 21.68 22.40
C ILE A 278 17.41 20.62 22.46
N LEU A 279 17.58 19.59 23.29
CA LEU A 279 16.57 18.53 23.45
C LEU A 279 15.24 19.07 23.96
N GLN A 280 15.23 19.89 25.01
CA GLN A 280 14.00 20.48 25.53
C GLN A 280 13.29 21.35 24.47
N SER A 281 14.05 22.00 23.58
CA SER A 281 13.50 22.82 22.52
C SER A 281 12.98 22.02 21.31
N LYS A 282 13.64 20.92 20.93
CA LYS A 282 13.37 20.21 19.67
C LYS A 282 12.66 18.87 19.86
N ASP A 283 13.11 18.05 20.81
CA ASP A 283 12.54 16.74 21.10
C ASP A 283 12.93 16.26 22.51
N SER A 284 12.15 16.65 23.52
CA SER A 284 12.43 16.34 24.93
C SER A 284 12.34 14.84 25.23
N GLY A 285 11.66 14.06 24.38
CA GLY A 285 11.50 12.61 24.49
C GLY A 285 12.54 11.80 23.71
N TRP A 286 13.52 12.45 23.05
CA TRP A 286 14.43 11.75 22.14
C TRP A 286 15.22 10.61 22.80
N LEU A 287 15.70 10.80 24.04
CA LEU A 287 16.46 9.77 24.77
C LEU A 287 15.63 8.50 25.01
N ASP A 288 14.31 8.64 25.26
CA ASP A 288 13.40 7.50 25.42
C ASP A 288 13.22 6.75 24.09
N LYS A 289 13.01 7.50 23.00
CA LYS A 289 12.93 6.92 21.64
C LYS A 289 14.19 6.16 21.27
N TYR A 290 15.36 6.73 21.57
CA TYR A 290 16.65 6.07 21.35
C TYR A 290 16.76 4.77 22.15
N ARG A 291 16.36 4.75 23.43
CA ARG A 291 16.38 3.53 24.25
C ARG A 291 15.49 2.45 23.65
N LYS A 292 14.28 2.82 23.20
CA LYS A 292 13.34 1.89 22.54
C LYS A 292 13.92 1.37 21.23
N ALA A 293 14.47 2.24 20.39
CA ALA A 293 15.14 1.86 19.15
C ALA A 293 16.33 0.91 19.38
N ARG A 294 17.15 1.16 20.40
CA ARG A 294 18.24 0.28 20.82
C ARG A 294 17.72 -1.10 21.22
N MET A 295 16.60 -1.16 21.96
CA MET A 295 15.98 -2.43 22.35
C MET A 295 15.32 -3.16 21.18
N VAL A 296 14.70 -2.45 20.22
CA VAL A 296 14.18 -3.04 18.96
C VAL A 296 15.28 -3.72 18.17
N VAL A 297 16.44 -3.08 18.03
CA VAL A 297 17.60 -3.65 17.32
C VAL A 297 18.14 -4.88 18.05
N HIS A 298 18.21 -4.83 19.38
CA HIS A 298 18.78 -5.92 20.17
C HIS A 298 17.85 -7.13 20.28
N HIS A 299 16.57 -6.89 20.57
CA HIS A 299 15.53 -7.90 20.77
C HIS A 299 14.62 -8.04 19.55
N PHE A 300 15.21 -8.03 18.36
CA PHE A 300 14.46 -8.12 17.12
C PHE A 300 13.68 -9.43 17.02
N VAL A 301 12.52 -9.36 16.36
CA VAL A 301 11.61 -10.50 16.19
C VAL A 301 11.80 -11.09 14.79
N TYR A 302 11.90 -12.41 14.71
CA TYR A 302 12.15 -13.13 13.46
C TYR A 302 11.37 -14.45 13.41
N ILE A 303 11.25 -15.01 12.20
CA ILE A 303 10.76 -16.37 11.94
C ILE A 303 11.98 -17.28 11.89
N ALA A 304 12.06 -18.21 12.83
CA ALA A 304 13.11 -19.23 12.84
C ALA A 304 12.92 -20.22 11.67
N GLU A 305 13.97 -20.98 11.30
CA GLU A 305 13.85 -22.01 10.26
C GLU A 305 12.82 -23.11 10.61
N SER A 306 12.52 -23.29 11.90
CA SER A 306 11.43 -24.15 12.38
C SER A 306 10.03 -23.61 12.08
N GLY A 307 9.91 -22.35 11.62
CA GLY A 307 8.66 -21.61 11.44
C GLY A 307 8.16 -20.90 12.70
N GLU A 308 8.87 -21.02 13.83
CA GLU A 308 8.49 -20.35 15.09
C GLU A 308 8.82 -18.86 15.08
N ILE A 309 7.90 -18.05 15.61
CA ILE A 309 8.16 -16.62 15.87
C ILE A 309 8.98 -16.50 17.16
N ARG A 310 10.20 -15.98 17.06
CA ARG A 310 11.12 -15.85 18.19
C ARG A 310 11.63 -14.42 18.33
N VAL A 311 12.07 -14.11 19.54
CA VAL A 311 12.70 -12.82 19.88
C VAL A 311 14.17 -13.09 20.14
N ASN A 312 15.04 -12.29 19.53
CA ASN A 312 16.47 -12.36 19.81
C ASN A 312 16.75 -12.02 21.28
N ASP A 313 17.65 -12.77 21.90
CA ASP A 313 18.04 -12.60 23.30
C ASP A 313 16.84 -12.50 24.28
N TYR A 314 15.88 -13.42 24.13
CA TYR A 314 14.64 -13.44 24.91
C TYR A 314 14.87 -13.47 26.43
N GLU A 315 15.92 -14.13 26.90
CA GLU A 315 16.22 -14.31 28.32
C GLU A 315 16.53 -13.00 29.06
N HIS A 316 16.99 -11.97 28.33
CA HIS A 316 17.33 -10.66 28.88
C HIS A 316 16.27 -9.58 28.59
N LEU A 317 15.07 -9.98 28.16
CA LEU A 317 13.97 -9.04 27.98
C LEU A 317 13.61 -8.34 29.30
N THR A 318 13.45 -7.03 29.21
CA THR A 318 12.97 -6.21 30.32
C THR A 318 11.46 -6.43 30.55
N SER A 319 10.98 -6.11 31.76
CA SER A 319 9.57 -6.28 32.13
C SER A 319 8.60 -5.36 31.35
N ASP A 320 9.12 -4.29 30.78
CA ASP A 320 8.42 -3.29 29.97
C ASP A 320 8.59 -3.53 28.46
N ASN A 321 8.95 -4.75 28.02
CA ASN A 321 9.22 -5.07 26.62
C ASN A 321 8.12 -4.66 25.62
N HIS A 322 6.86 -4.65 26.06
CA HIS A 322 5.73 -4.20 25.28
C HIS A 322 5.81 -2.73 24.84
N GLU A 323 6.65 -1.91 25.46
CA GLU A 323 6.89 -0.52 25.05
C GLU A 323 7.75 -0.38 23.79
N TYR A 324 8.57 -1.39 23.45
CA TYR A 324 9.44 -1.36 22.27
C TYR A 324 9.21 -2.51 21.28
N LEU A 325 8.71 -3.67 21.71
CA LEU A 325 8.28 -4.76 20.81
C LEU A 325 6.80 -4.66 20.43
N GLY A 326 6.03 -3.86 21.17
CA GLY A 326 4.58 -3.84 21.09
C GLY A 326 3.92 -5.05 21.74
N LEU A 327 2.59 -5.14 21.60
CA LEU A 327 1.80 -6.25 22.13
C LEU A 327 2.04 -7.52 21.31
N GLN A 328 2.39 -8.62 21.97
CA GLN A 328 2.65 -9.89 21.31
C GLN A 328 1.37 -10.50 20.74
N LEU A 329 1.29 -10.59 19.41
CA LEU A 329 0.21 -11.27 18.71
C LEU A 329 0.44 -12.79 18.67
N PRO A 330 -0.64 -13.60 18.52
CA PRO A 330 -0.51 -15.04 18.32
C PRO A 330 0.31 -15.38 17.07
N ALA A 331 1.14 -16.43 17.15
CA ALA A 331 1.95 -16.92 16.03
C ALA A 331 1.10 -17.26 14.77
N GLU A 332 -0.15 -17.67 14.96
CA GLU A 332 -1.11 -17.93 13.87
C GLU A 332 -1.32 -16.69 12.97
N LEU A 333 -1.36 -15.48 13.53
CA LEU A 333 -1.49 -14.26 12.73
C LEU A 333 -0.21 -13.91 11.96
N PHE A 334 0.95 -14.15 12.56
CA PHE A 334 2.23 -13.99 11.86
C PHE A 334 2.41 -15.02 10.75
N HIS A 335 1.87 -16.24 10.91
CA HIS A 335 1.81 -17.21 9.82
C HIS A 335 0.98 -16.69 8.65
N TYR A 336 -0.22 -16.15 8.90
CA TYR A 336 -1.06 -15.56 7.84
C TYR A 336 -0.44 -14.33 7.18
N LEU A 337 0.31 -13.52 7.93
CA LEU A 337 1.12 -12.44 7.36
C LEU A 337 2.23 -13.00 6.47
N ASN A 338 3.01 -13.96 6.96
CA ASN A 338 4.13 -14.58 6.25
C ASN A 338 3.69 -15.19 4.91
N THR A 339 2.58 -15.92 4.90
CA THR A 339 2.06 -16.55 3.68
C THR A 339 1.36 -15.57 2.73
N GLY A 340 1.27 -14.28 3.08
CA GLY A 340 0.59 -13.25 2.30
C GLY A 340 -0.94 -13.34 2.29
N LEU A 341 -1.54 -14.06 3.25
CA LEU A 341 -3.00 -14.16 3.38
C LEU A 341 -3.63 -12.81 3.77
N ILE A 342 -2.96 -12.09 4.66
CA ILE A 342 -3.38 -10.80 5.20
C ILE A 342 -2.20 -9.82 5.21
N GLY A 343 -2.50 -8.52 5.17
CA GLY A 343 -1.52 -7.46 5.26
C GLY A 343 -1.14 -7.10 6.71
N PRO A 344 -0.08 -6.29 6.88
CA PRO A 344 0.44 -5.95 8.21
C PRO A 344 -0.34 -4.84 8.94
N ARG A 345 -1.13 -4.00 8.24
CA ARG A 345 -1.71 -2.77 8.81
C ARG A 345 -2.54 -3.02 10.07
N LEU A 346 -3.52 -3.93 10.00
CA LEU A 346 -4.38 -4.22 11.14
C LEU A 346 -3.60 -4.81 12.31
N LEU A 347 -2.61 -5.66 12.02
CA LEU A 347 -1.79 -6.28 13.04
C LEU A 347 -0.95 -5.21 13.76
N GLY A 348 -0.29 -4.33 13.01
CA GLY A 348 0.47 -3.20 13.55
C GLY A 348 -0.38 -2.27 14.41
N ASN A 349 -1.62 -1.99 13.99
CA ASN A 349 -2.56 -1.17 14.76
C ASN A 349 -2.88 -1.77 16.13
N ILE A 350 -3.02 -3.10 16.20
CA ILE A 350 -3.26 -3.82 17.45
C ILE A 350 -1.99 -3.86 18.30
N THR A 351 -0.85 -4.21 17.69
CA THR A 351 0.46 -4.32 18.33
C THR A 351 0.86 -3.03 19.04
N HIS A 352 0.65 -1.86 18.39
CA HIS A 352 1.06 -0.56 18.93
C HIS A 352 -0.04 0.20 19.66
N GLY A 353 -1.29 -0.28 19.63
CA GLY A 353 -2.42 0.42 20.25
C GLY A 353 -2.71 1.78 19.61
N GLN A 354 -2.31 1.98 18.36
CA GLN A 354 -2.56 3.21 17.61
C GLN A 354 -2.67 2.93 16.12
N LEU A 355 -3.39 3.79 15.42
CA LEU A 355 -3.46 3.86 13.98
C LEU A 355 -3.07 5.28 13.60
N LEU A 356 -1.92 5.45 12.96
CA LEU A 356 -1.47 6.74 12.46
C LEU A 356 -1.84 6.86 10.98
N ILE A 357 -2.80 7.74 10.66
CA ILE A 357 -3.13 8.07 9.28
C ILE A 357 -2.04 8.96 8.71
N GLN A 358 -1.48 8.52 7.60
CA GLN A 358 -0.31 9.10 6.99
C GLN A 358 -0.68 10.14 5.93
N PRO A 359 0.25 11.02 5.52
CA PRO A 359 -0.02 12.06 4.53
C PRO A 359 -0.50 11.48 3.21
N THR A 360 -1.39 12.22 2.54
CA THR A 360 -1.85 11.86 1.20
C THR A 360 -0.76 12.17 0.16
N LEU A 361 -0.82 11.52 -1.00
CA LEU A 361 0.17 11.69 -2.06
C LEU A 361 0.11 13.08 -2.71
N ASP A 362 -1.09 13.66 -2.80
CA ASP A 362 -1.29 15.03 -3.27
C ASP A 362 -0.89 16.09 -2.23
N GLY A 363 -0.63 15.67 -0.99
CA GLY A 363 -0.23 16.54 0.12
C GLY A 363 -1.33 17.43 0.69
N VAL A 364 -2.59 17.23 0.28
CA VAL A 364 -3.72 18.09 0.66
C VAL A 364 -4.64 17.38 1.66
N ALA A 365 -4.91 18.03 2.79
CA ALA A 365 -5.98 17.64 3.70
C ALA A 365 -7.26 18.44 3.38
N SER A 366 -7.97 18.05 2.33
CA SER A 366 -9.27 18.65 1.99
C SER A 366 -10.31 18.38 3.09
N ASP A 367 -11.37 19.16 3.14
CA ASP A 367 -12.41 18.96 4.15
C ASP A 367 -13.18 17.66 3.90
N GLU A 368 -13.30 17.25 2.63
CA GLU A 368 -13.79 15.94 2.21
C GLU A 368 -12.90 14.82 2.78
N TYR A 369 -11.57 14.93 2.63
CA TYR A 369 -10.63 13.94 3.16
C TYR A 369 -10.66 13.87 4.68
N LYS A 370 -10.64 15.03 5.37
CA LYS A 370 -10.73 15.08 6.84
C LYS A 370 -12.00 14.39 7.32
N LYS A 371 -13.15 14.68 6.70
CA LYS A 371 -14.44 14.05 7.03
C LYS A 371 -14.43 12.55 6.74
N LEU A 372 -13.88 12.14 5.60
CA LEU A 372 -13.75 10.73 5.24
C LEU A 372 -12.99 9.95 6.32
N ILE A 373 -11.82 10.44 6.72
CA ILE A 373 -10.94 9.76 7.68
C ILE A 373 -11.50 9.77 9.11
N THR A 374 -12.12 10.88 9.53
CA THR A 374 -12.53 11.07 10.93
C THR A 374 -13.96 10.62 11.25
N ASP A 375 -14.81 10.46 10.24
CA ASP A 375 -16.21 10.03 10.38
C ASP A 375 -16.50 8.74 9.60
N ARG A 376 -16.24 8.74 8.28
CA ARG A 376 -16.76 7.68 7.40
C ARG A 376 -16.01 6.35 7.44
N ILE A 377 -14.67 6.39 7.52
CA ILE A 377 -13.82 5.19 7.56
C ILE A 377 -13.76 4.58 8.97
N VAL A 378 -13.96 5.38 10.01
CA VAL A 378 -13.85 4.93 11.41
C VAL A 378 -14.73 3.69 11.68
N PRO A 379 -16.04 3.67 11.35
CA PRO A 379 -16.87 2.48 11.54
C PRO A 379 -16.34 1.22 10.85
N ILE A 380 -15.73 1.35 9.67
CA ILE A 380 -15.16 0.21 8.93
C ILE A 380 -13.96 -0.38 9.71
N LYS A 381 -13.06 0.49 10.19
CA LYS A 381 -11.92 0.08 11.03
C LYS A 381 -12.38 -0.53 12.35
N GLU A 382 -13.42 0.02 12.98
CA GLU A 382 -14.02 -0.54 14.19
C GLU A 382 -14.56 -1.96 13.96
N GLN A 383 -15.26 -2.19 12.85
CA GLN A 383 -15.75 -3.52 12.48
C GLN A 383 -14.60 -4.50 12.25
N ALA A 384 -13.58 -4.11 11.48
CA ALA A 384 -12.41 -4.95 11.20
C ALA A 384 -11.69 -5.37 12.50
N LEU A 385 -11.43 -4.43 13.41
CA LEU A 385 -10.82 -4.71 14.71
C LEU A 385 -11.73 -5.54 15.62
N SER A 386 -13.05 -5.33 15.57
CA SER A 386 -14.03 -6.10 16.34
C SER A 386 -14.11 -7.57 15.90
N LEU A 387 -13.72 -7.90 14.66
CA LEU A 387 -13.65 -9.29 14.17
C LEU A 387 -12.42 -10.06 14.67
N LEU A 388 -11.29 -9.36 14.86
CA LEU A 388 -10.01 -9.99 15.21
C LEU A 388 -9.76 -10.03 16.72
N ILE A 389 -9.92 -8.88 17.39
CA ILE A 389 -9.53 -8.69 18.79
C ILE A 389 -10.18 -9.71 19.76
N PRO A 390 -11.45 -10.13 19.62
CA PRO A 390 -12.06 -11.10 20.52
C PRO A 390 -11.37 -12.47 20.57
N ARG A 391 -10.55 -12.81 19.56
CA ARG A 391 -9.76 -14.05 19.51
C ARG A 391 -8.33 -13.89 20.01
N LEU A 392 -7.95 -12.69 20.45
CA LEU A 392 -6.63 -12.41 20.99
C LEU A 392 -6.60 -12.55 22.51
N HIS A 393 -5.41 -12.47 23.10
CA HIS A 393 -5.23 -12.54 24.54
C HIS A 393 -6.04 -11.47 25.28
N ARG A 394 -6.59 -11.78 26.46
CA ARG A 394 -7.45 -10.87 27.25
C ARG A 394 -6.81 -9.50 27.51
N GLY A 395 -5.50 -9.48 27.69
CA GLY A 395 -4.74 -8.22 27.84
C GLY A 395 -4.88 -7.28 26.65
N ILE A 396 -4.93 -7.81 25.42
CA ILE A 396 -5.08 -7.05 24.17
C ILE A 396 -6.53 -6.58 24.00
N GLN A 397 -7.50 -7.44 24.35
CA GLN A 397 -8.94 -7.13 24.25
C GLN A 397 -9.34 -5.84 24.98
N HIS A 398 -8.66 -5.49 26.07
CA HIS A 398 -8.96 -4.30 26.87
C HIS A 398 -8.09 -3.08 26.53
N LYS A 399 -7.14 -3.20 25.61
CA LYS A 399 -6.29 -2.07 25.20
C LYS A 399 -7.08 -1.10 24.32
N ASN A 400 -6.83 0.19 24.51
CA ASN A 400 -7.42 1.22 23.67
C ASN A 400 -6.55 1.41 22.44
N ILE A 401 -7.18 1.53 21.27
CA ILE A 401 -6.50 1.83 20.01
C ILE A 401 -6.85 3.27 19.63
N LYS A 402 -5.85 4.13 19.51
CA LYS A 402 -6.03 5.55 19.20
C LYS A 402 -5.78 5.85 17.72
N VAL A 403 -6.70 6.55 17.08
CA VAL A 403 -6.50 7.13 15.75
C VAL A 403 -5.83 8.49 15.90
N ARG A 404 -4.69 8.65 15.24
CA ARG A 404 -3.97 9.91 15.04
C ARG A 404 -3.98 10.26 13.56
N VAL A 405 -3.99 11.54 13.23
CA VAL A 405 -4.00 12.00 11.84
C VAL A 405 -2.88 13.00 11.60
N TRP A 406 -2.31 12.97 10.41
CA TRP A 406 -1.19 13.83 10.03
C TRP A 406 -1.52 15.34 9.97
N PHE A 407 -2.79 15.67 9.69
CA PHE A 407 -3.23 17.06 9.47
C PHE A 407 -3.69 17.77 10.76
N ASP A 408 -3.83 17.05 11.87
CA ASP A 408 -4.15 17.61 13.18
C ASP A 408 -3.45 16.81 14.29
N PRO A 409 -2.29 17.28 14.79
CA PRO A 409 -1.56 16.64 15.87
C PRO A 409 -2.34 16.51 17.19
N LYS A 410 -3.42 17.28 17.38
CA LYS A 410 -4.25 17.23 18.59
C LYS A 410 -5.41 16.25 18.47
N TYR A 411 -5.73 15.81 17.25
CA TYR A 411 -6.79 14.84 17.04
C TYR A 411 -6.39 13.48 17.61
N SER A 412 -7.26 12.93 18.44
CA SER A 412 -7.10 11.60 19.03
C SER A 412 -8.49 11.00 19.25
N TYR A 413 -8.88 10.09 18.36
CA TYR A 413 -10.11 9.30 18.52
C TYR A 413 -9.78 7.92 19.10
N THR A 414 -10.61 7.39 20.00
CA THR A 414 -10.43 6.03 20.53
C THR A 414 -11.42 5.09 19.85
N ILE A 415 -10.91 4.11 19.11
CA ILE A 415 -11.70 3.09 18.40
C ILE A 415 -12.60 2.31 19.36
N ASN A 416 -13.89 2.27 19.08
CA ASN A 416 -14.90 1.53 19.83
C ASN A 416 -15.11 0.09 19.31
N HIS A 417 -14.03 -0.68 19.16
CA HIS A 417 -14.08 -2.05 18.65
C HIS A 417 -14.82 -3.05 19.57
N ARG A 418 -14.99 -2.72 20.87
CA ARG A 418 -15.61 -3.60 21.88
C ARG A 418 -17.13 -3.52 21.90
N SER A 419 -17.70 -2.37 21.54
CA SER A 419 -19.13 -2.09 21.71
C SER A 419 -19.84 -1.84 20.39
N VAL A 420 -19.28 -2.32 19.28
CA VAL A 420 -19.95 -2.32 17.98
C VAL A 420 -21.21 -3.18 18.11
N ASN A 421 -22.37 -2.58 17.86
CA ASN A 421 -23.67 -3.23 18.02
C ASN A 421 -24.52 -3.06 16.73
N PRO A 422 -25.02 -4.15 16.12
CA PRO A 422 -24.75 -5.55 16.48
C PRO A 422 -23.27 -5.92 16.28
N PRO A 423 -22.74 -6.89 17.06
CA PRO A 423 -21.37 -7.36 16.88
C PRO A 423 -21.16 -7.86 15.44
N PRO A 424 -20.11 -7.42 14.73
CA PRO A 424 -19.82 -7.88 13.37
C PRO A 424 -19.68 -9.41 13.29
N SER A 425 -19.14 -10.02 14.35
CA SER A 425 -19.02 -11.47 14.51
C SER A 425 -20.37 -12.21 14.38
N GLN A 426 -21.47 -11.60 14.81
CA GLN A 426 -22.81 -12.16 14.68
C GLN A 426 -23.26 -12.23 13.22
N ARG A 427 -23.04 -11.14 12.46
CA ARG A 427 -23.39 -11.06 11.04
C ARG A 427 -22.51 -11.94 10.18
N VAL A 428 -21.20 -11.99 10.41
CA VAL A 428 -20.33 -12.87 9.62
C VAL A 428 -20.62 -14.35 9.90
N ALA A 429 -20.97 -14.69 11.14
CA ALA A 429 -21.33 -16.05 11.53
C ALA A 429 -22.73 -16.49 11.04
N SER A 430 -23.48 -15.65 10.33
CA SER A 430 -24.68 -16.09 9.63
C SER A 430 -24.38 -16.70 8.26
N TRP A 431 -23.17 -16.54 7.72
CA TRP A 431 -22.79 -17.00 6.38
C TRP A 431 -21.98 -18.30 6.42
N SER A 432 -22.48 -19.32 5.72
CA SER A 432 -21.80 -20.60 5.48
C SER A 432 -22.30 -21.20 4.17
N VAL A 433 -21.52 -21.08 3.12
CA VAL A 433 -21.82 -21.69 1.81
C VAL A 433 -20.90 -22.88 1.57
N LYS A 434 -21.44 -23.97 1.02
CA LYS A 434 -20.68 -25.12 0.55
C LYS A 434 -20.52 -25.06 -0.95
N ASP A 435 -19.41 -25.58 -1.44
CA ASP A 435 -19.11 -25.60 -2.88
C ASP A 435 -20.23 -26.33 -3.65
N GLU A 436 -20.65 -27.50 -3.18
CA GLU A 436 -21.77 -28.27 -3.77
C GLU A 436 -23.09 -27.46 -3.82
N ASP A 437 -23.40 -26.72 -2.74
CA ASP A 437 -24.61 -25.89 -2.68
C ASP A 437 -24.52 -24.70 -3.67
N LEU A 438 -23.32 -24.19 -3.97
CA LEU A 438 -23.12 -23.14 -4.97
C LEU A 438 -23.18 -23.71 -6.40
N ARG A 439 -22.45 -24.80 -6.66
CA ARG A 439 -22.35 -25.42 -7.99
C ARG A 439 -23.65 -26.05 -8.47
N ALA A 440 -24.58 -26.35 -7.55
CA ALA A 440 -25.94 -26.73 -7.91
C ALA A 440 -26.73 -25.62 -8.63
N PHE A 441 -26.34 -24.35 -8.48
CA PHE A 441 -27.02 -23.20 -9.08
C PHE A 441 -26.17 -22.47 -10.12
N PHE A 442 -24.85 -22.43 -9.94
CA PHE A 442 -23.94 -21.63 -10.76
C PHE A 442 -22.72 -22.45 -11.21
N PRO A 443 -22.45 -22.58 -12.53
CA PRO A 443 -21.28 -23.29 -13.03
C PRO A 443 -19.97 -22.56 -12.68
N ASP A 444 -18.84 -23.25 -12.86
CA ASP A 444 -17.48 -22.74 -12.55
C ASP A 444 -17.12 -21.46 -13.29
N ASP A 445 -17.60 -21.32 -14.52
CA ASP A 445 -17.35 -20.21 -15.44
C ASP A 445 -18.40 -19.09 -15.36
N PHE A 446 -19.38 -19.16 -14.45
CA PHE A 446 -20.48 -18.20 -14.35
C PHE A 446 -19.99 -16.74 -14.23
N ALA A 447 -19.09 -16.48 -13.28
CA ALA A 447 -18.55 -15.15 -13.03
C ALA A 447 -17.29 -15.22 -12.15
N GLY A 448 -16.45 -14.20 -12.26
CA GLY A 448 -15.33 -14.00 -11.33
C GLY A 448 -15.77 -13.43 -9.98
N PRO A 449 -14.82 -13.27 -9.03
CA PRO A 449 -15.07 -12.66 -7.73
C PRO A 449 -15.72 -11.28 -7.84
N VAL A 450 -16.46 -10.90 -6.81
CA VAL A 450 -17.39 -9.75 -6.75
C VAL A 450 -18.66 -9.97 -7.57
N SER A 451 -18.53 -10.28 -8.88
CA SER A 451 -19.68 -10.53 -9.74
C SER A 451 -20.46 -11.78 -9.31
N LEU A 452 -19.77 -12.91 -9.08
CA LEU A 452 -20.40 -14.14 -8.60
C LEU A 452 -21.16 -13.92 -7.30
N GLU A 453 -20.51 -13.28 -6.32
CA GLU A 453 -21.08 -13.13 -4.99
C GLU A 453 -22.26 -12.17 -4.95
N VAL A 454 -22.24 -11.10 -5.76
CA VAL A 454 -23.38 -10.19 -5.84
C VAL A 454 -24.54 -10.82 -6.63
N LEU A 455 -24.26 -11.35 -7.83
CA LEU A 455 -25.31 -11.86 -8.74
C LEU A 455 -25.95 -13.14 -8.21
N SER A 456 -25.22 -13.98 -7.49
CA SER A 456 -25.78 -15.19 -6.88
C SER A 456 -26.89 -14.88 -5.87
N LEU A 457 -26.82 -13.74 -5.17
CA LEU A 457 -27.84 -13.31 -4.20
C LEU A 457 -29.13 -12.77 -4.86
N VAL A 458 -29.16 -12.61 -6.19
CA VAL A 458 -30.40 -12.34 -6.94
C VAL A 458 -31.29 -13.59 -6.95
N ASN A 459 -30.70 -14.79 -6.89
CA ASN A 459 -31.43 -16.05 -6.87
C ASN A 459 -31.93 -16.36 -5.44
N SER A 460 -33.25 -16.23 -5.22
CA SER A 460 -33.87 -16.48 -3.92
C SER A 460 -33.71 -17.91 -3.40
N ASP A 461 -33.63 -18.90 -4.29
CA ASP A 461 -33.48 -20.30 -3.92
C ASP A 461 -32.06 -20.59 -3.43
N PHE A 462 -31.06 -19.94 -4.03
CA PHE A 462 -29.68 -19.99 -3.55
C PHE A 462 -29.52 -19.27 -2.20
N VAL A 463 -30.19 -18.13 -1.98
CA VAL A 463 -30.13 -17.40 -0.70
C VAL A 463 -30.44 -18.33 0.48
N ALA A 464 -31.40 -19.24 0.36
CA ALA A 464 -31.71 -20.21 1.41
C ALA A 464 -30.55 -21.17 1.76
N LYS A 465 -29.61 -21.39 0.84
CA LYS A 465 -28.42 -22.24 1.02
C LYS A 465 -27.27 -21.54 1.73
N THR A 466 -27.34 -20.22 1.88
CA THR A 466 -26.22 -19.42 2.42
C THR A 466 -26.12 -19.42 3.95
N PHE A 467 -27.17 -19.91 4.63
CA PHE A 467 -27.22 -20.02 6.08
C PHE A 467 -26.55 -21.31 6.58
N PRO A 468 -25.87 -21.27 7.74
CA PRO A 468 -25.24 -22.43 8.33
C PRO A 468 -26.27 -23.48 8.73
N LYS A 469 -26.08 -24.69 8.20
CA LYS A 469 -26.82 -25.89 8.61
C LYS A 469 -26.38 -26.41 9.98
N GLU A 470 -25.14 -26.10 10.39
CA GLU A 470 -24.52 -26.55 11.64
C GLU A 470 -23.83 -25.41 12.38
N ARG A 471 -23.71 -25.54 13.71
CA ARG A 471 -22.89 -24.67 14.56
C ARG A 471 -22.00 -25.52 15.46
N PRO A 472 -20.69 -25.26 15.57
CA PRO A 472 -19.93 -24.19 14.90
C PRO A 472 -19.78 -24.42 13.38
N ILE A 473 -19.65 -23.34 12.62
CA ILE A 473 -19.38 -23.38 11.18
C ILE A 473 -18.02 -24.05 10.94
N LYS A 474 -17.97 -25.03 10.04
CA LYS A 474 -16.76 -25.74 9.62
C LYS A 474 -16.84 -26.07 8.14
N GLY A 475 -15.70 -26.35 7.51
CA GLY A 475 -15.62 -26.91 6.16
C GLY A 475 -15.79 -25.87 5.06
N ILE A 476 -15.28 -24.65 5.27
CA ILE A 476 -15.10 -23.65 4.21
C ILE A 476 -13.64 -23.74 3.78
N ASP A 477 -13.31 -24.77 3.00
CA ASP A 477 -11.92 -25.20 2.85
C ASP A 477 -11.30 -24.86 1.48
N SER A 478 -12.07 -24.94 0.39
CA SER A 478 -11.56 -24.59 -0.94
C SER A 478 -11.21 -23.11 -1.06
N THR A 479 -10.22 -22.79 -1.89
CA THR A 479 -9.80 -21.41 -2.21
C THR A 479 -11.01 -20.55 -2.58
N ASP A 480 -11.83 -21.06 -3.51
CA ASP A 480 -13.05 -20.40 -3.97
C ASP A 480 -14.02 -20.12 -2.84
N MET A 481 -14.29 -21.10 -1.96
CA MET A 481 -15.25 -20.90 -0.88
C MET A 481 -14.75 -19.98 0.21
N VAL A 482 -13.44 -19.98 0.51
CA VAL A 482 -12.87 -18.99 1.42
C VAL A 482 -13.05 -17.58 0.84
N THR A 483 -12.74 -17.37 -0.44
CA THR A 483 -12.91 -16.09 -1.13
C THR A 483 -14.38 -15.66 -1.16
N SER A 484 -15.28 -16.49 -1.67
CA SER A 484 -16.69 -16.13 -1.85
C SER A 484 -17.39 -15.86 -0.51
N VAL A 485 -17.14 -16.69 0.50
CA VAL A 485 -17.71 -16.45 1.84
C VAL A 485 -17.16 -15.17 2.47
N ALA A 486 -15.88 -14.85 2.27
CA ALA A 486 -15.34 -13.57 2.72
C ALA A 486 -16.01 -12.37 2.05
N ILE A 487 -16.24 -12.44 0.73
CA ILE A 487 -16.90 -11.38 -0.03
C ILE A 487 -18.38 -11.24 0.37
N TRP A 488 -19.16 -12.32 0.52
CA TRP A 488 -20.55 -12.23 1.01
C TRP A 488 -20.63 -11.62 2.41
N ARG A 489 -19.71 -11.99 3.30
CA ARG A 489 -19.62 -11.39 4.64
C ARG A 489 -19.29 -9.90 4.57
N PHE A 490 -18.39 -9.49 3.68
CA PHE A 490 -18.09 -8.09 3.42
C PHE A 490 -19.33 -7.34 2.91
N LEU A 491 -20.02 -7.89 1.92
CA LEU A 491 -21.26 -7.33 1.38
C LEU A 491 -22.33 -7.15 2.47
N HIS A 492 -22.47 -8.09 3.40
CA HIS A 492 -23.38 -7.95 4.53
C HIS A 492 -22.91 -6.86 5.51
N LEU A 493 -21.64 -6.85 5.92
CA LEU A 493 -21.13 -5.84 6.87
C LEU A 493 -21.18 -4.41 6.30
N ARG A 494 -20.95 -4.27 4.99
CA ARG A 494 -21.10 -3.00 4.29
C ARG A 494 -22.55 -2.68 3.95
N GLY A 495 -23.51 -3.59 4.09
CA GLY A 495 -24.94 -3.32 3.89
C GLY A 495 -25.42 -3.40 2.43
N TYR A 496 -24.70 -4.11 1.58
CA TYR A 496 -25.18 -4.56 0.26
C TYR A 496 -26.11 -5.78 0.39
N ALA A 497 -25.92 -6.60 1.42
CA ALA A 497 -26.83 -7.65 1.84
C ALA A 497 -27.38 -7.36 3.25
N ASN A 498 -28.58 -7.85 3.52
CA ASN A 498 -29.23 -7.73 4.83
C ASN A 498 -29.12 -9.01 5.67
N ASP A 499 -29.72 -9.02 6.87
CA ASP A 499 -29.69 -10.16 7.78
C ASP A 499 -30.42 -11.40 7.22
N GLU A 500 -31.32 -11.24 6.25
CA GLU A 500 -31.94 -12.33 5.48
C GLU A 500 -31.11 -12.78 4.27
N HIS A 501 -29.88 -12.29 4.14
CA HIS A 501 -28.95 -12.56 3.04
C HIS A 501 -29.49 -12.15 1.65
N LYS A 502 -30.45 -11.22 1.62
CA LYS A 502 -30.99 -10.63 0.40
C LYS A 502 -30.28 -9.33 0.09
N LEU A 503 -30.19 -9.01 -1.19
CA LEU A 503 -29.66 -7.73 -1.64
C LEU A 503 -30.53 -6.57 -1.13
N THR A 504 -29.87 -5.57 -0.55
CA THR A 504 -30.48 -4.28 -0.19
C THR A 504 -30.70 -3.42 -1.45
N PRO A 505 -31.30 -2.23 -1.37
CA PRO A 505 -31.34 -1.32 -2.53
C PRO A 505 -29.95 -1.04 -3.13
N TRP A 506 -28.93 -0.86 -2.27
CA TRP A 506 -27.53 -0.76 -2.70
C TRP A 506 -27.01 -2.04 -3.37
N GLY A 507 -27.32 -3.21 -2.81
CA GLY A 507 -26.97 -4.50 -3.41
C GLY A 507 -27.59 -4.73 -4.78
N ASN A 508 -28.87 -4.39 -4.95
CA ASN A 508 -29.58 -4.53 -6.23
C ASN A 508 -29.05 -3.57 -7.30
N ALA A 509 -28.74 -2.33 -6.91
CA ALA A 509 -28.10 -1.35 -7.81
C ALA A 509 -26.72 -1.82 -8.29
N LEU A 510 -25.91 -2.39 -7.39
CA LEU A 510 -24.62 -2.99 -7.75
C LEU A 510 -24.82 -4.23 -8.63
N ALA A 511 -25.77 -5.11 -8.32
CA ALA A 511 -26.07 -6.29 -9.12
C ALA A 511 -26.46 -5.93 -10.56
N ASN A 512 -27.31 -4.91 -10.75
CA ASN A 512 -27.69 -4.44 -12.07
C ASN A 512 -26.48 -3.88 -12.85
N THR A 513 -25.63 -3.10 -12.17
CA THR A 513 -24.37 -2.60 -12.75
C THR A 513 -23.48 -3.74 -13.22
N LEU A 514 -23.26 -4.76 -12.38
CA LEU A 514 -22.40 -5.89 -12.68
C LEU A 514 -22.94 -6.76 -13.81
N LEU A 515 -24.26 -6.93 -13.91
CA LEU A 515 -24.89 -7.65 -15.02
C LEU A 515 -24.61 -6.95 -16.36
N ILE A 516 -24.76 -5.62 -16.43
CA ILE A 516 -24.47 -4.83 -17.64
C ILE A 516 -22.97 -4.90 -17.98
N LEU A 517 -22.11 -4.88 -16.97
CA LEU A 517 -20.66 -5.00 -17.18
C LEU A 517 -20.23 -6.38 -17.65
N GLN A 518 -20.96 -7.45 -17.28
CA GLN A 518 -20.69 -8.79 -17.84
C GLN A 518 -20.92 -8.80 -19.35
N ASP A 519 -22.05 -8.26 -19.81
CA ASP A 519 -22.35 -8.13 -21.25
C ASP A 519 -21.28 -7.28 -21.97
N ALA A 520 -20.83 -6.18 -21.34
CA ALA A 520 -19.77 -5.34 -21.90
C ALA A 520 -18.40 -6.05 -21.94
N LYS A 521 -18.09 -6.87 -20.94
CA LYS A 521 -16.85 -7.65 -20.86
C LYS A 521 -16.75 -8.69 -21.97
N GLU A 522 -17.86 -9.26 -22.44
CA GLU A 522 -17.85 -10.14 -23.61
C GLU A 522 -17.30 -9.44 -24.87
N ASN A 523 -17.51 -8.12 -24.98
CA ASN A 523 -16.95 -7.31 -26.06
C ASN A 523 -15.48 -6.89 -25.81
N HIS A 524 -15.01 -6.99 -24.57
CA HIS A 524 -13.71 -6.51 -24.08
C HIS A 524 -13.03 -7.52 -23.12
N PRO A 525 -12.72 -8.75 -23.58
CA PRO A 525 -12.24 -9.83 -22.71
C PRO A 525 -10.84 -9.55 -22.12
N ASP A 526 -10.09 -8.65 -22.75
CA ASP A 526 -8.78 -8.16 -22.37
C ASP A 526 -8.81 -7.20 -21.17
N VAL A 527 -9.98 -6.67 -20.80
CA VAL A 527 -10.14 -5.77 -19.66
C VAL A 527 -10.45 -6.56 -18.40
N THR A 528 -9.56 -6.43 -17.42
CA THR A 528 -9.68 -7.05 -16.09
C THR A 528 -10.09 -6.03 -15.03
N GLY A 529 -10.71 -6.49 -13.95
CA GLY A 529 -10.96 -5.65 -12.76
C GLY A 529 -12.25 -4.82 -12.78
N LEU A 530 -13.06 -4.85 -13.86
CA LEU A 530 -14.34 -4.11 -13.92
C LEU A 530 -15.28 -4.37 -12.73
N PRO A 531 -15.46 -5.61 -12.23
CA PRO A 531 -16.32 -5.85 -11.07
C PRO A 531 -15.82 -5.16 -9.80
N GLU A 532 -14.51 -5.19 -9.56
CA GLU A 532 -13.91 -4.49 -8.42
C GLU A 532 -14.04 -2.98 -8.57
N ALA A 533 -13.76 -2.44 -9.76
CA ALA A 533 -13.92 -1.00 -10.04
C ALA A 533 -15.36 -0.53 -9.79
N ALA A 534 -16.37 -1.34 -10.15
CA ALA A 534 -17.76 -1.05 -9.84
C ALA A 534 -18.04 -1.07 -8.33
N LEU A 535 -17.52 -2.05 -7.59
CA LEU A 535 -17.67 -2.11 -6.14
C LEU A 535 -17.02 -0.89 -5.46
N VAL A 536 -15.82 -0.50 -5.89
CA VAL A 536 -15.13 0.72 -5.42
C VAL A 536 -15.95 1.97 -5.74
N ALA A 537 -16.46 2.10 -6.97
CA ALA A 537 -17.31 3.23 -7.35
C ALA A 537 -18.54 3.34 -6.44
N PHE A 538 -19.20 2.22 -6.14
CA PHE A 538 -20.34 2.20 -5.21
C PHE A 538 -19.94 2.60 -3.79
N GLU A 539 -18.80 2.13 -3.27
CA GLU A 539 -18.30 2.56 -1.97
C GLU A 539 -17.98 4.07 -1.96
N LEU A 540 -17.42 4.63 -3.05
CA LEU A 540 -17.18 6.07 -3.18
C LEU A 540 -18.47 6.88 -3.23
N ILE A 541 -19.49 6.41 -3.96
CA ILE A 541 -20.82 7.05 -4.02
C ILE A 541 -21.45 7.07 -2.62
N ARG A 542 -21.41 5.95 -1.89
CA ARG A 542 -21.97 5.83 -0.54
C ARG A 542 -21.28 6.76 0.46
N ASN A 543 -19.99 6.99 0.28
CA ASN A 543 -19.22 7.95 1.07
C ASN A 543 -19.41 9.41 0.62
N GLY A 544 -20.12 9.65 -0.49
CA GLY A 544 -20.38 10.98 -1.04
C GLY A 544 -19.17 11.60 -1.74
N LEU A 545 -18.28 10.77 -2.28
CA LEU A 545 -17.00 11.18 -2.86
C LEU A 545 -17.03 11.24 -4.39
N LEU A 546 -17.83 10.37 -5.03
CA LEU A 546 -17.97 10.31 -6.49
C LEU A 546 -19.22 11.08 -6.94
N THR A 547 -19.12 12.42 -6.97
CA THR A 547 -20.27 13.32 -7.20
C THR A 547 -20.04 14.38 -8.28
N GLY A 548 -18.80 14.55 -8.78
CA GLY A 548 -18.43 15.62 -9.71
C GLY A 548 -18.34 17.03 -9.09
N ARG A 549 -18.67 17.17 -7.79
CA ARG A 549 -18.54 18.42 -7.06
C ARG A 549 -17.06 18.79 -6.94
N HIS A 550 -16.74 20.06 -7.16
CA HIS A 550 -15.38 20.55 -7.13
C HIS A 550 -15.33 21.97 -6.57
N THR A 551 -14.15 22.37 -6.07
CA THR A 551 -13.92 23.74 -5.58
C THR A 551 -13.35 24.62 -6.68
N GLU A 552 -14.02 25.71 -7.05
CA GLU A 552 -13.50 26.65 -8.05
C GLU A 552 -12.09 27.16 -7.68
N GLY A 553 -11.23 27.29 -8.68
CA GLY A 553 -9.83 27.70 -8.49
C GLY A 553 -8.86 26.55 -8.16
N GLN A 554 -9.34 25.32 -7.97
CA GLN A 554 -8.47 24.15 -7.83
C GLN A 554 -7.70 23.87 -9.13
N ALA A 555 -6.41 23.55 -9.03
CA ALA A 555 -5.58 23.20 -10.18
C ALA A 555 -6.05 21.86 -10.80
N GLY A 556 -6.07 21.79 -12.13
CA GLY A 556 -6.48 20.57 -12.87
C GLY A 556 -7.98 20.46 -13.19
N LEU A 557 -8.77 21.49 -12.88
CA LEU A 557 -10.19 21.57 -13.27
C LEU A 557 -10.40 21.71 -14.78
N PRO A 558 -11.59 21.33 -15.31
CA PRO A 558 -11.85 21.43 -16.73
C PRO A 558 -11.86 22.90 -17.16
N ARG A 559 -11.22 23.18 -18.30
CA ARG A 559 -10.99 24.58 -18.73
C ARG A 559 -12.25 25.23 -19.30
N LYS A 560 -12.97 24.50 -20.16
CA LYS A 560 -14.15 24.98 -20.91
C LYS A 560 -15.46 24.50 -20.28
N GLY A 561 -16.57 25.09 -20.72
CA GLY A 561 -17.93 24.72 -20.32
C GLY A 561 -18.47 25.50 -19.12
N SER A 562 -19.78 25.37 -18.91
CA SER A 562 -20.49 25.83 -17.72
C SER A 562 -20.03 25.08 -16.46
N TYR A 563 -20.35 25.59 -15.27
CA TYR A 563 -20.07 24.89 -14.01
C TYR A 563 -20.62 23.46 -14.00
N GLU A 564 -21.81 23.24 -14.55
CA GLU A 564 -22.44 21.92 -14.63
C GLU A 564 -21.71 20.98 -15.59
N GLU A 565 -21.32 21.46 -16.77
CA GLU A 565 -20.51 20.66 -17.72
C GLU A 565 -19.16 20.31 -17.12
N LYS A 566 -18.54 21.25 -16.39
CA LYS A 566 -17.29 21.02 -15.68
C LYS A 566 -17.42 19.94 -14.61
N ALA A 567 -18.45 20.04 -13.76
CA ALA A 567 -18.73 19.04 -12.74
C ALA A 567 -18.98 17.65 -13.35
N THR A 568 -19.68 17.61 -14.49
CA THR A 568 -19.95 16.38 -15.23
C THR A 568 -18.66 15.74 -15.74
N LEU A 569 -17.76 16.53 -16.34
CA LEU A 569 -16.48 16.03 -16.82
C LEU A 569 -15.54 15.63 -15.67
N VAL A 570 -15.62 16.26 -14.50
CA VAL A 570 -14.95 15.79 -13.28
C VAL A 570 -15.41 14.38 -12.93
N LEU A 571 -16.72 14.16 -12.78
CA LEU A 571 -17.27 12.85 -12.46
C LEU A 571 -16.85 11.76 -13.46
N ILE A 572 -16.89 12.07 -14.76
CA ILE A 572 -16.46 11.14 -15.82
C ILE A 572 -14.97 10.78 -15.69
N SER A 573 -14.10 11.78 -15.47
CA SER A 573 -12.67 11.56 -15.31
C SER A 573 -12.29 10.82 -14.01
N GLU A 574 -13.05 11.03 -12.93
CA GLU A 574 -12.92 10.29 -11.67
C GLU A 574 -13.30 8.81 -11.88
N CYS A 575 -14.42 8.53 -12.56
CA CYS A 575 -14.80 7.16 -12.91
C CYS A 575 -13.75 6.47 -13.77
N ALA A 576 -13.19 7.18 -14.75
CA ALA A 576 -12.11 6.66 -15.60
C ALA A 576 -10.82 6.37 -14.82
N SER A 577 -10.56 7.09 -13.72
CA SER A 577 -9.41 6.84 -12.82
C SER A 577 -9.58 5.60 -11.95
N LEU A 578 -10.76 4.96 -11.94
CA LEU A 578 -10.96 3.66 -11.29
C LEU A 578 -10.61 2.49 -12.23
N LEU A 579 -10.29 2.80 -13.49
CA LEU A 579 -9.93 1.86 -14.55
C LEU A 579 -8.46 2.07 -14.93
N LYS A 580 -7.86 1.06 -15.59
CA LYS A 580 -6.44 1.06 -15.94
C LYS A 580 -6.20 1.59 -17.35
N LEU A 581 -5.22 2.50 -17.50
CA LEU A 581 -4.67 2.84 -18.81
C LEU A 581 -3.75 1.71 -19.29
N ARG A 582 -4.04 1.14 -20.46
CA ARG A 582 -3.11 0.19 -21.08
C ARG A 582 -1.97 0.95 -21.75
N HIS A 583 -0.77 0.72 -21.25
CA HIS A 583 0.41 1.50 -21.59
C HIS A 583 1.60 0.57 -21.81
N GLN A 584 2.43 0.90 -22.80
CA GLN A 584 3.67 0.19 -23.07
C GLN A 584 4.66 0.35 -21.89
N VAL A 585 5.74 -0.42 -21.90
CA VAL A 585 6.81 -0.39 -20.88
C VAL A 585 7.73 0.81 -21.09
N TYR A 586 7.16 2.00 -20.99
CA TYR A 586 7.85 3.29 -21.01
C TYR A 586 7.29 4.14 -19.88
N GLY A 587 8.09 5.07 -19.37
CA GLY A 587 7.60 6.04 -18.40
C GLY A 587 6.46 6.88 -18.98
N TYR A 588 5.48 7.21 -18.14
CA TYR A 588 4.34 8.01 -18.55
C TYR A 588 4.81 9.36 -19.13
N THR A 589 4.31 9.68 -20.32
CA THR A 589 4.53 10.98 -20.96
C THR A 589 3.16 11.57 -21.29
N GLY A 590 2.84 12.70 -20.68
CA GLY A 590 1.54 13.34 -20.88
C GLY A 590 1.27 14.45 -19.87
N PRO A 591 0.08 15.06 -19.93
CA PRO A 591 -0.33 16.05 -18.94
C PRO A 591 -0.44 15.44 -17.55
N LEU A 592 -0.26 16.27 -16.53
CA LEU A 592 -0.47 15.94 -15.11
C LEU A 592 -1.72 16.62 -14.57
N ASN A 593 -2.38 16.01 -13.59
CA ASN A 593 -3.60 16.54 -12.99
C ASN A 593 -3.66 16.35 -11.47
N LYS A 594 -3.43 17.43 -10.71
CA LYS A 594 -3.46 17.41 -9.23
C LYS A 594 -4.86 17.16 -8.66
N ASN A 595 -5.94 17.57 -9.34
CA ASN A 595 -7.31 17.30 -8.89
C ASN A 595 -7.64 15.80 -8.94
N LEU A 596 -7.26 15.11 -10.02
CA LEU A 596 -7.40 13.65 -10.10
C LEU A 596 -6.50 12.92 -9.10
N LEU A 597 -5.30 13.43 -8.81
CA LEU A 597 -4.46 12.88 -7.74
C LEU A 597 -5.10 13.02 -6.34
N SER A 598 -5.85 14.12 -6.11
CA SER A 598 -6.62 14.30 -4.89
C SER A 598 -7.79 13.32 -4.79
N PHE A 599 -8.48 13.07 -5.90
CA PHE A 599 -9.49 12.01 -5.99
C PHE A 599 -8.88 10.62 -5.71
N TRP A 600 -7.70 10.34 -6.26
CA TRP A 600 -6.96 9.11 -5.98
C TRP A 600 -6.71 8.92 -4.48
N SER A 601 -6.29 9.96 -3.76
CA SER A 601 -6.11 9.90 -2.29
C SER A 601 -7.39 9.52 -1.55
N LEU A 602 -8.55 10.03 -1.99
CA LEU A 602 -9.87 9.67 -1.44
C LEU A 602 -10.23 8.21 -1.77
N ALA A 603 -10.03 7.80 -3.02
CA ALA A 603 -10.30 6.43 -3.48
C ALA A 603 -9.43 5.40 -2.75
N SER A 604 -8.13 5.65 -2.64
CA SER A 604 -7.19 4.78 -1.92
C SER A 604 -7.56 4.64 -0.45
N ALA A 605 -7.96 5.72 0.24
CA ALA A 605 -8.39 5.65 1.64
C ALA A 605 -9.62 4.74 1.86
N VAL A 606 -10.61 4.80 0.96
CA VAL A 606 -11.78 3.90 1.00
C VAL A 606 -11.36 2.46 0.74
N ARG A 607 -10.58 2.23 -0.33
CA ARG A 607 -10.11 0.89 -0.70
C ARG A 607 -9.28 0.22 0.40
N GLU A 608 -8.36 0.94 1.03
CA GLU A 608 -7.56 0.41 2.14
C GLU A 608 -8.42 0.05 3.36
N ALA A 609 -9.44 0.85 3.67
CA ALA A 609 -10.37 0.55 4.76
C ALA A 609 -11.19 -0.71 4.48
N ASP A 610 -11.68 -0.86 3.26
CA ASP A 610 -12.43 -2.04 2.84
C ASP A 610 -11.53 -3.29 2.72
N ARG A 611 -10.30 -3.13 2.23
CA ARG A 611 -9.30 -4.20 2.20
C ARG A 611 -9.02 -4.73 3.59
N ASP A 612 -8.79 -3.85 4.56
CA ASP A 612 -8.58 -4.23 5.95
C ASP A 612 -9.80 -5.01 6.50
N LEU A 613 -11.03 -4.59 6.17
CA LEU A 613 -12.23 -5.31 6.60
C LEU A 613 -12.31 -6.72 6.00
N VAL A 614 -12.04 -6.86 4.71
CA VAL A 614 -12.05 -8.18 4.03
C VAL A 614 -10.98 -9.11 4.60
N GLU A 615 -9.76 -8.60 4.83
CA GLU A 615 -8.69 -9.38 5.45
C GLU A 615 -9.02 -9.76 6.90
N ALA A 616 -9.66 -8.88 7.66
CA ALA A 616 -10.13 -9.20 9.00
C ALA A 616 -11.19 -10.31 9.01
N ILE A 617 -12.09 -10.33 8.02
CA ILE A 617 -13.08 -11.41 7.85
C ILE A 617 -12.37 -12.73 7.58
N VAL A 618 -11.41 -12.76 6.65
CA VAL A 618 -10.65 -13.96 6.30
C VAL A 618 -9.84 -14.47 7.50
N ALA A 619 -9.05 -13.62 8.14
CA ALA A 619 -8.32 -14.01 9.35
C ALA A 619 -9.26 -14.50 10.47
N SER A 620 -10.43 -13.89 10.63
CA SER A 620 -11.45 -14.38 11.55
C SER A 620 -11.93 -15.80 11.21
N MET A 621 -12.18 -16.11 9.93
CA MET A 621 -12.56 -17.47 9.50
C MET A 621 -11.57 -18.53 9.98
N PHE A 622 -10.28 -18.26 9.83
CA PHE A 622 -9.21 -19.17 10.25
C PHE A 622 -9.03 -19.22 11.77
N LEU A 623 -9.05 -18.08 12.47
CA LEU A 623 -8.94 -18.02 13.94
C LEU A 623 -10.10 -18.72 14.67
N TYR A 624 -11.28 -18.77 14.04
CA TYR A 624 -12.44 -19.51 14.53
C TYR A 624 -12.49 -20.97 14.05
N GLY A 625 -11.52 -21.42 13.24
CA GLY A 625 -11.45 -22.79 12.73
C GLY A 625 -12.58 -23.15 11.77
N GLN A 626 -13.12 -22.16 11.05
CA GLN A 626 -14.16 -22.37 10.04
C GLN A 626 -13.59 -22.94 8.73
N SER A 627 -12.30 -22.67 8.50
CA SER A 627 -11.52 -23.11 7.34
C SER A 627 -10.30 -23.92 7.81
N LYS A 628 -9.90 -24.91 7.02
CA LYS A 628 -8.68 -25.70 7.25
C LYS A 628 -7.45 -24.79 7.28
N ARG A 629 -6.66 -24.89 8.36
CA ARG A 629 -5.44 -24.08 8.57
C ARG A 629 -4.24 -24.53 7.74
N GLU A 630 -4.07 -25.85 7.58
CA GLU A 630 -3.00 -26.44 6.80
C GLU A 630 -3.36 -26.41 5.30
N ARG A 631 -2.67 -25.52 4.57
CA ARG A 631 -2.86 -25.23 3.14
C ARG A 631 -1.64 -24.49 2.57
N ASP A 632 -1.53 -24.40 1.26
CA ASP A 632 -0.41 -23.82 0.49
C ASP A 632 -0.84 -22.73 -0.53
N ASP A 633 -2.14 -22.42 -0.55
CA ASP A 633 -2.82 -21.49 -1.45
C ASP A 633 -3.26 -20.17 -0.76
N GLN A 634 -2.75 -19.87 0.43
CA GLN A 634 -3.13 -18.67 1.20
C GLN A 634 -2.94 -17.36 0.40
N LEU A 635 -1.84 -17.26 -0.32
CA LEU A 635 -1.54 -16.11 -1.17
C LEU A 635 -2.54 -15.99 -2.33
N GLU A 636 -3.00 -17.13 -2.87
CA GLU A 636 -4.00 -17.15 -3.93
C GLU A 636 -5.35 -16.64 -3.42
N ILE A 637 -5.76 -17.05 -2.21
CA ILE A 637 -6.96 -16.49 -1.55
C ILE A 637 -6.86 -14.97 -1.49
N SER A 638 -5.75 -14.44 -0.95
CA SER A 638 -5.53 -13.00 -0.77
C SER A 638 -5.65 -12.19 -2.07
N ARG A 639 -5.16 -12.74 -3.18
CA ARG A 639 -5.21 -12.14 -4.53
C ARG A 639 -6.60 -12.16 -5.15
N ARG A 640 -7.42 -13.15 -4.81
CA ARG A 640 -8.81 -13.26 -5.30
C ARG A 640 -9.77 -12.33 -4.56
N LEU A 641 -9.39 -11.86 -3.36
CA LEU A 641 -10.16 -10.88 -2.60
C LEU A 641 -10.05 -9.48 -3.25
N PRO A 642 -11.12 -8.67 -3.21
CA PRO A 642 -11.10 -7.32 -3.77
C PRO A 642 -10.16 -6.37 -3.03
N PHE A 643 -9.97 -5.19 -3.61
CA PHE A 643 -9.23 -4.04 -3.06
C PHE A 643 -7.72 -4.24 -2.97
N HIS A 644 -7.16 -5.10 -3.83
CA HIS A 644 -5.76 -5.50 -3.76
C HIS A 644 -4.81 -4.52 -4.48
N GLN A 645 -5.15 -4.07 -5.70
CA GLN A 645 -4.25 -3.29 -6.56
C GLN A 645 -4.60 -1.80 -6.57
N GLU A 646 -3.67 -0.89 -6.26
CA GLU A 646 -3.94 0.54 -6.40
C GLU A 646 -4.11 0.95 -7.86
N PRO A 647 -5.20 1.67 -8.22
CA PRO A 647 -5.35 2.23 -9.57
C PRO A 647 -4.39 3.41 -9.76
N ASP A 648 -4.07 3.73 -11.01
CA ASP A 648 -3.41 4.99 -11.39
C ASP A 648 -4.44 5.98 -11.97
N ILE A 649 -4.08 7.26 -12.06
CA ILE A 649 -4.98 8.30 -12.62
C ILE A 649 -4.81 8.51 -14.13
N GLY A 650 -3.97 7.72 -14.80
CA GLY A 650 -3.55 7.96 -16.19
C GLY A 650 -4.72 7.94 -17.17
N LEU A 651 -5.64 6.99 -17.04
CA LEU A 651 -6.82 6.91 -17.91
C LEU A 651 -7.78 8.08 -17.64
N GLY A 652 -7.94 8.48 -16.39
CA GLY A 652 -8.71 9.67 -16.02
C GLY A 652 -8.15 10.95 -16.62
N ILE A 653 -6.82 11.11 -16.62
CA ILE A 653 -6.14 12.23 -17.27
C ILE A 653 -6.41 12.21 -18.77
N ALA A 654 -6.24 11.06 -19.45
CA ALA A 654 -6.47 10.96 -20.89
C ALA A 654 -7.91 11.33 -21.27
N VAL A 655 -8.90 10.77 -20.56
CA VAL A 655 -10.33 11.07 -20.75
C VAL A 655 -10.60 12.57 -20.51
N ARG A 656 -10.06 13.12 -19.42
CA ARG A 656 -10.20 14.54 -19.10
C ARG A 656 -9.64 15.44 -20.20
N THR A 657 -8.40 15.21 -20.62
CA THR A 657 -7.73 16.03 -21.63
C THR A 657 -8.42 15.95 -22.99
N PHE A 658 -8.93 14.77 -23.37
CA PHE A 658 -9.65 14.63 -24.64
C PHE A 658 -10.96 15.40 -24.69
N PHE A 659 -11.76 15.33 -23.62
CA PHE A 659 -13.07 15.99 -23.55
C PHE A 659 -13.01 17.48 -23.18
N ASP A 660 -11.93 17.95 -22.56
CA ASP A 660 -11.72 19.38 -22.27
C ASP A 660 -11.77 20.26 -23.54
N ASP A 661 -11.33 19.70 -24.67
CA ASP A 661 -11.33 20.35 -25.98
C ASP A 661 -12.45 19.87 -26.93
N ASP A 662 -13.40 19.04 -26.44
CA ASP A 662 -14.50 18.52 -27.24
C ASP A 662 -15.77 19.40 -27.17
N GLU A 663 -16.37 19.66 -28.33
CA GLU A 663 -17.65 20.37 -28.43
C GLU A 663 -18.83 19.40 -28.63
N ALA A 664 -19.99 19.73 -28.03
CA ALA A 664 -21.20 18.93 -28.15
C ALA A 664 -21.73 18.94 -29.60
N GLY A 665 -22.26 17.80 -30.06
CA GLY A 665 -22.89 17.72 -31.39
C GLY A 665 -21.94 17.73 -32.58
N GLY A 666 -20.62 17.66 -32.36
CA GLY A 666 -19.64 17.45 -33.42
C GLY A 666 -19.79 16.09 -34.13
N ASP A 667 -19.37 16.03 -35.39
CA ASP A 667 -19.43 14.83 -36.23
C ASP A 667 -18.75 13.61 -35.59
N GLN A 668 -19.42 12.44 -35.65
CA GLN A 668 -18.95 11.22 -35.00
C GLN A 668 -17.64 10.72 -35.63
N GLU A 669 -17.55 10.74 -36.97
CA GLU A 669 -16.35 10.29 -37.68
C GLU A 669 -15.15 11.21 -37.38
N ALA A 670 -15.37 12.52 -37.41
CA ALA A 670 -14.34 13.49 -37.05
C ALA A 670 -13.86 13.32 -35.60
N ARG A 671 -14.76 13.04 -34.64
CA ARG A 671 -14.38 12.79 -33.24
C ARG A 671 -13.58 11.50 -33.08
N LEU A 672 -13.97 10.44 -33.80
CA LEU A 672 -13.22 9.19 -33.81
C LEU A 672 -11.81 9.38 -34.38
N GLN A 673 -11.67 10.11 -35.50
CA GLN A 673 -10.35 10.44 -36.06
C GLN A 673 -9.49 11.23 -35.06
N ARG A 674 -10.07 12.23 -34.37
CA ARG A 674 -9.37 12.97 -33.32
C ARG A 674 -8.90 12.05 -32.19
N LEU A 675 -9.72 11.08 -31.79
CA LEU A 675 -9.36 10.12 -30.74
C LEU A 675 -8.24 9.17 -31.19
N GLU A 676 -8.21 8.76 -32.47
CA GLU A 676 -7.13 7.95 -33.03
C GLU A 676 -5.80 8.72 -33.15
N GLU A 677 -5.85 10.04 -33.35
CA GLU A 677 -4.67 10.91 -33.40
C GLU A 677 -4.20 11.38 -32.02
N PHE A 678 -5.10 11.45 -31.03
CA PHE A 678 -4.86 11.97 -29.69
C PHE A 678 -3.64 11.36 -28.97
N PRO A 679 -3.42 10.01 -28.98
CA PRO A 679 -2.28 9.41 -28.31
C PRO A 679 -0.94 10.03 -28.72
N LYS A 680 -0.75 10.33 -30.01
CA LYS A 680 0.53 10.83 -30.56
C LYS A 680 1.04 12.08 -29.85
N THR A 681 0.13 12.89 -29.33
CA THR A 681 0.44 14.18 -28.69
C THR A 681 0.43 14.09 -27.18
N PHE A 682 -0.53 13.37 -26.59
CA PHE A 682 -0.83 13.47 -25.16
C PHE A 682 -0.51 12.24 -24.35
N VAL A 683 -0.54 11.04 -24.95
CA VAL A 683 -0.26 9.74 -24.30
C VAL A 683 0.33 8.76 -25.31
N PRO A 684 1.55 9.02 -25.84
CA PRO A 684 2.08 8.37 -27.05
C PRO A 684 2.32 6.86 -26.92
N TYR A 685 2.41 6.37 -25.70
CA TYR A 685 2.66 4.96 -25.40
C TYR A 685 1.41 4.20 -24.94
N ALA A 686 0.21 4.79 -25.08
CA ALA A 686 -1.04 4.08 -24.86
C ALA A 686 -1.22 2.97 -25.91
N GLU A 687 -1.61 1.76 -25.49
CA GLU A 687 -1.70 0.60 -26.39
C GLU A 687 -3.04 0.53 -27.13
N SER A 688 -4.14 0.92 -26.48
CA SER A 688 -5.47 0.78 -27.07
C SER A 688 -6.46 1.83 -26.56
N LEU A 689 -6.06 3.10 -26.62
CA LEU A 689 -6.80 4.21 -26.00
C LEU A 689 -8.27 4.30 -26.46
N THR A 690 -8.55 4.10 -27.75
CA THR A 690 -9.92 4.11 -28.28
C THR A 690 -10.79 3.03 -27.63
N LYS A 691 -10.23 1.83 -27.39
CA LYS A 691 -10.94 0.77 -26.67
C LYS A 691 -11.12 1.11 -25.20
N ASP A 692 -10.08 1.68 -24.57
CA ASP A 692 -10.15 2.11 -23.16
C ASP A 692 -11.26 3.16 -22.96
N PHE A 693 -11.42 4.09 -23.89
CA PHE A 693 -12.49 5.09 -23.87
C PHE A 693 -13.88 4.47 -24.01
N ARG A 694 -14.04 3.45 -24.87
CA ARG A 694 -15.31 2.71 -24.99
C ARG A 694 -15.64 1.98 -23.69
N VAL A 695 -14.64 1.36 -23.06
CA VAL A 695 -14.80 0.70 -21.76
C VAL A 695 -15.20 1.71 -20.67
N VAL A 696 -14.60 2.91 -20.66
CA VAL A 696 -15.01 3.99 -19.74
C VAL A 696 -16.47 4.38 -19.94
N ARG A 697 -16.91 4.54 -21.19
CA ARG A 697 -18.31 4.86 -21.50
C ARG A 697 -19.24 3.75 -21.01
N ASP A 698 -18.94 2.50 -21.37
CA ASP A 698 -19.77 1.34 -20.98
C ASP A 698 -19.80 1.17 -19.44
N PHE A 699 -18.68 1.48 -18.77
CA PHE A 699 -18.58 1.49 -17.30
C PHE A 699 -19.48 2.56 -16.67
N ILE A 700 -19.44 3.79 -17.19
CA ILE A 700 -20.29 4.89 -16.71
C ILE A 700 -21.77 4.58 -17.00
N ASP A 701 -22.10 4.06 -18.18
CA ASP A 701 -23.47 3.68 -18.54
C ASP A 701 -24.03 2.61 -17.58
N ALA A 702 -23.21 1.63 -17.20
CA ALA A 702 -23.57 0.63 -16.21
C ALA A 702 -23.80 1.26 -14.82
N LEU A 703 -22.89 2.13 -14.37
CA LEU A 703 -23.02 2.83 -13.09
C LEU A 703 -24.29 3.69 -13.05
N VAL A 704 -24.57 4.46 -14.10
CA VAL A 704 -25.77 5.30 -14.20
C VAL A 704 -27.04 4.46 -14.05
N LYS A 705 -27.12 3.32 -14.75
CA LYS A 705 -28.27 2.41 -14.67
C LYS A 705 -28.46 1.85 -13.26
N GLY A 706 -27.38 1.44 -12.59
CA GLY A 706 -27.42 1.01 -11.20
C GLY A 706 -27.83 2.12 -10.24
N VAL A 707 -27.20 3.29 -10.32
CA VAL A 707 -27.48 4.45 -9.46
C VAL A 707 -28.93 4.93 -9.59
N LYS A 708 -29.50 4.89 -10.80
CA LYS A 708 -30.91 5.24 -11.05
C LYS A 708 -31.90 4.32 -10.33
N MET A 709 -31.50 3.12 -9.92
CA MET A 709 -32.36 2.21 -9.13
C MET A 709 -32.52 2.62 -7.66
N LEU A 710 -31.61 3.44 -7.14
CA LEU A 710 -31.63 3.85 -5.74
C LEU A 710 -32.84 4.76 -5.47
N GLY A 711 -33.43 4.68 -4.27
CA GLY A 711 -34.48 5.57 -3.78
C GLY A 711 -33.89 6.86 -3.19
N THR A 712 -34.74 7.83 -2.88
CA THR A 712 -34.30 9.12 -2.29
C THR A 712 -33.71 8.98 -0.90
N ASP A 713 -34.04 7.87 -0.22
CA ASP A 713 -33.55 7.54 1.11
C ASP A 713 -32.08 7.07 1.06
N GLU A 714 -31.67 6.41 -0.02
CA GLU A 714 -30.30 5.95 -0.22
C GLU A 714 -29.39 7.04 -0.81
N LEU A 715 -29.85 7.74 -1.84
CA LEU A 715 -29.04 8.73 -2.56
C LEU A 715 -29.87 9.99 -2.86
N ARG A 716 -29.28 11.14 -2.56
CA ARG A 716 -29.92 12.45 -2.75
C ARG A 716 -30.27 12.67 -4.22
N ALA A 717 -31.35 13.39 -4.46
CA ALA A 717 -31.81 13.70 -5.82
C ALA A 717 -30.76 14.45 -6.64
N GLU A 718 -30.05 15.40 -6.02
CA GLU A 718 -28.95 16.15 -6.65
C GLU A 718 -27.82 15.24 -7.14
N ASP A 719 -27.42 14.27 -6.30
CA ASP A 719 -26.33 13.35 -6.65
C ASP A 719 -26.76 12.41 -7.78
N LYS A 720 -28.03 11.97 -7.81
CA LYS A 720 -28.58 11.20 -8.96
C LYS A 720 -28.68 12.00 -10.25
N ASP A 721 -29.01 13.29 -10.15
CA ASP A 721 -29.07 14.19 -11.30
C ASP A 721 -27.69 14.32 -11.95
N ALA A 722 -26.62 14.39 -11.15
CA ALA A 722 -25.24 14.40 -11.66
C ALA A 722 -24.92 13.18 -12.56
N TRP A 723 -25.37 11.98 -12.17
CA TRP A 723 -25.21 10.77 -13.00
C TRP A 723 -26.03 10.82 -14.30
N THR A 724 -27.23 11.38 -14.24
CA THR A 724 -28.07 11.56 -15.45
C THR A 724 -27.44 12.56 -16.41
N LYS A 725 -26.85 13.64 -15.89
CA LYS A 725 -26.09 14.62 -16.66
C LYS A 725 -24.82 14.01 -17.28
N ALA A 726 -24.11 13.15 -16.56
CA ALA A 726 -22.95 12.41 -17.09
C ALA A 726 -23.31 11.53 -18.29
N GLN A 727 -24.42 10.80 -18.20
CA GLN A 727 -24.94 10.02 -19.33
C GLN A 727 -25.24 10.92 -20.54
N ALA A 728 -26.02 12.00 -20.33
CA ALA A 728 -26.38 12.92 -21.41
C ALA A 728 -25.13 13.60 -22.04
N TYR A 729 -24.10 13.89 -21.23
CA TYR A 729 -22.85 14.48 -21.70
C TYR A 729 -22.10 13.56 -22.68
N LEU A 730 -22.05 12.25 -22.37
CA LEU A 730 -21.41 11.24 -23.22
C LEU A 730 -22.27 10.93 -24.46
N GLU A 731 -23.59 10.83 -24.31
CA GLU A 731 -24.52 10.61 -25.44
C GLU A 731 -24.46 11.76 -26.47
N ALA A 732 -24.25 12.99 -26.02
CA ALA A 732 -24.07 14.15 -26.90
C ALA A 732 -22.71 14.20 -27.63
N ARG A 733 -21.80 13.27 -27.32
CA ARG A 733 -20.42 13.22 -27.84
C ARG A 733 -20.04 11.81 -28.31
N PRO A 734 -20.75 11.24 -29.31
CA PRO A 734 -20.47 9.89 -29.80
C PRO A 734 -19.17 9.83 -30.60
N PHE A 735 -18.50 8.68 -30.55
CA PHE A 735 -17.34 8.31 -31.37
C PHE A 735 -17.35 6.80 -31.67
#